data_AF-A0AA39PG51-F1
#
_entry.id   AF-A0AA39PG51-F1
#
_cell.length_a   1.000
_cell.length_b   1.000
_cell.length_c   1.000
_cell.angle_alpha   90.00
_cell.angle_beta   90.00
_cell.angle_gamma   90.00
#
_symmetry.space_group_name_H-M   'P 1'
#
loop_
_entity.id
_entity.type
_entity.pdbx_description
1 polymer ?
#
loop_
_entity_poly.entity_id
_entity_poly.type
_entity_poly.pdbx_seq_one_letter_code
_entity_poly.pdbx_strand_id
1 'polypeptide(L)'
;MPVPQTESLFIHYLLSWAFTRRSPCLFYRLPMDVLLYCIIPYLSIKDIMALRRTSKPLLLFSQDPSIWRRFLSRLDIATPPLPRFTPYTVQPPDLKVEQMVATAISVNRNWEKPDPEPVSYFRVRSGCKILDLTVLPGGQYVVSSSFDYRAGYRVMVSNVELPSNDGMFALAGISTLARPEYLKARFMVYNDKPGIMLWFVVKTKVGKSLDGTDTLDPSTRRVGYTCHFAFISLESLQSLVMIELPRPMPLEELDRYGLTNPDALAPSDKITTSAPFLLLRPYTFRDPVHDPVLFMSSGSLYLSLTILPDEVVVINLDTQEARSFICNNDTPYPEFDHQIRAVRVLPKQGDVLVIRTVINGLNDIHVMEIYSLPPATGRYRGSAKHRVVVEHKQVDSFQLSDIYNQEYPTSHPPPPISVYFETASPHGVIHYTISPSLHSAVGISHQWWCYDLSNVVAQTTFNAEHVVRVIPGVNRAIICTLYPDENHRATNYVTAIRRYFNPEKRFDDSLCFSGKDLIPSKQSCRWRPKHVYRTFDISPHIMECVNRQDITAFSWDETTGRMCFATRNDMCIHLFDFGSTALPRDHIGRWNSLKSILRIDQPIRGAPESPPSDAEMAAVEDLLEPDDLPSIRDSFFFFLPYCMLGLYSILSLYSSLRIGDIFFP
;
A
#
# COMPACT_ATOMS: atom_id res chain seq x y z
N MET A 1 18.15 11.97 11.87
CA MET A 1 18.12 13.36 11.36
C MET A 1 17.15 14.17 12.20
N PRO A 2 17.49 15.41 12.61
CA PRO A 2 16.54 16.30 13.27
C PRO A 2 15.46 16.76 12.28
N VAL A 3 14.20 16.61 12.66
CA VAL A 3 13.01 17.02 11.88
C VAL A 3 12.87 18.55 11.94
N PRO A 4 12.45 19.26 10.87
CA PRO A 4 12.20 20.70 10.95
C PRO A 4 11.04 20.97 11.92
N GLN A 5 11.31 21.65 13.04
CA GLN A 5 10.36 21.86 14.15
C GLN A 5 9.36 23.01 13.92
N THR A 6 9.51 23.81 12.85
CA THR A 6 8.96 25.18 12.77
C THR A 6 7.43 25.29 12.69
N GLU A 7 6.71 24.37 12.05
CA GLU A 7 5.24 24.47 11.94
C GLU A 7 4.48 23.69 13.03
N SER A 8 5.05 22.61 13.59
CA SER A 8 4.55 22.02 14.85
C SER A 8 4.59 23.09 15.95
N LEU A 9 5.65 23.89 15.99
CA LEU A 9 5.72 25.04 16.88
C LEU A 9 4.62 26.07 16.59
N PHE A 10 4.18 26.25 15.34
CA PHE A 10 3.10 27.19 14.99
C PHE A 10 1.73 26.72 15.49
N ILE A 11 1.35 25.45 15.28
CA ILE A 11 0.10 24.90 15.84
C ILE A 11 0.18 24.90 17.36
N HIS A 12 1.31 24.49 17.94
CA HIS A 12 1.51 24.55 19.39
C HIS A 12 1.44 25.98 19.92
N TYR A 13 1.91 26.98 19.16
CA TYR A 13 1.83 28.38 19.51
C TYR A 13 0.38 28.89 19.49
N LEU A 14 -0.36 28.65 18.40
CA LEU A 14 -1.79 28.99 18.30
C LEU A 14 -2.61 28.29 19.39
N LEU A 15 -2.31 27.03 19.68
CA LEU A 15 -2.93 26.28 20.76
C LEU A 15 -2.52 26.85 22.11
N SER A 16 -1.26 27.19 22.36
CA SER A 16 -0.84 27.79 23.64
C SER A 16 -1.56 29.11 23.93
N TRP A 17 -1.91 29.86 22.87
CA TRP A 17 -2.74 31.05 22.99
C TRP A 17 -4.22 30.72 23.20
N ALA A 18 -4.80 29.79 22.44
CA ALA A 18 -6.18 29.36 22.62
C ALA A 18 -6.42 28.70 24.00
N PHE A 19 -5.41 28.01 24.51
CA PHE A 19 -5.28 27.44 25.86
C PHE A 19 -4.76 28.52 26.84
N THR A 20 -5.39 29.70 26.82
CA THR A 20 -5.04 30.74 27.80
C THR A 20 -5.29 30.26 29.23
N ARG A 21 -4.39 30.62 30.15
CA ARG A 21 -4.50 30.33 31.60
C ARG A 21 -5.80 30.85 32.26
N ARG A 22 -6.56 31.71 31.57
CA ARG A 22 -7.82 32.29 32.06
C ARG A 22 -9.08 31.52 31.67
N SER A 23 -8.98 30.44 30.88
CA SER A 23 -10.14 29.60 30.61
C SER A 23 -10.74 29.04 31.91
N PRO A 24 -12.09 29.00 32.05
CA PRO A 24 -12.75 28.33 33.18
C PRO A 24 -12.57 26.81 33.14
N CYS A 25 -12.24 26.25 31.96
CA CYS A 25 -11.95 24.83 31.82
C CYS A 25 -10.53 24.51 32.31
N LEU A 26 -10.42 23.73 33.39
CA LEU A 26 -9.13 23.29 33.95
C LEU A 26 -8.28 22.53 32.92
N PHE A 27 -8.92 21.81 31.99
CA PHE A 27 -8.24 21.11 30.91
C PHE A 27 -7.40 22.07 30.05
N TYR A 28 -7.88 23.29 29.82
CA TYR A 28 -7.15 24.28 29.01
C TYR A 28 -5.99 24.94 29.76
N ARG A 29 -5.86 24.71 31.07
CA ARG A 29 -4.78 25.27 31.87
C ARG A 29 -3.57 24.33 31.98
N LEU A 30 -3.73 23.07 31.55
CA LEU A 30 -2.66 22.09 31.57
C LEU A 30 -1.63 22.41 30.47
N PRO A 31 -0.33 22.17 30.73
CA PRO A 31 0.68 22.25 29.68
C PRO A 31 0.33 21.29 28.53
N MET A 32 0.59 21.73 27.29
CA MET A 32 0.32 20.93 26.09
C MET A 32 1.00 19.56 26.14
N ASP A 33 2.20 19.49 26.70
CA ASP A 33 2.93 18.24 26.84
C ASP A 33 2.24 17.27 27.81
N VAL A 34 1.63 17.78 28.88
CA VAL A 34 0.84 16.96 29.80
C VAL A 34 -0.40 16.42 29.09
N LEU A 35 -1.07 17.25 28.29
CA LEU A 35 -2.19 16.79 27.47
C LEU A 35 -1.73 15.70 26.49
N LEU A 36 -0.74 16.01 25.64
CA LEU A 36 -0.27 15.11 24.57
C LEU A 36 0.37 13.84 25.09
N TYR A 37 1.24 13.90 26.09
CA TYR A 37 2.07 12.78 26.51
C TYR A 37 1.54 12.07 27.76
N CYS A 38 0.70 12.72 28.57
CA CYS A 38 0.17 12.13 29.81
C CYS A 38 -1.33 11.87 29.81
N ILE A 39 -2.16 12.58 29.03
CA ILE A 39 -3.62 12.35 29.00
C ILE A 39 -4.06 11.62 27.73
N ILE A 40 -3.72 12.16 26.57
CA ILE A 40 -4.09 11.60 25.27
C ILE A 40 -3.70 10.12 25.09
N PRO A 41 -2.53 9.59 25.55
CA PRO A 41 -2.22 8.17 25.36
C PRO A 41 -3.18 7.23 26.07
N TYR A 42 -4.01 7.73 27.00
CA TYR A 42 -5.03 6.98 27.72
C TYR A 42 -6.43 7.08 27.10
N LEU A 43 -6.61 7.91 26.07
CA LEU A 43 -7.88 8.09 25.39
C LEU A 43 -8.03 7.14 24.22
N SER A 44 -9.24 6.60 24.03
CA SER A 44 -9.58 5.84 22.83
C SER A 44 -9.83 6.78 21.63
N ILE A 45 -9.84 6.23 20.42
CA ILE A 45 -10.19 7.00 19.21
C ILE A 45 -11.59 7.61 19.32
N LYS A 46 -12.53 6.90 19.97
CA LYS A 46 -13.88 7.41 20.23
C LYS A 46 -13.83 8.63 21.15
N ASP A 47 -12.99 8.61 22.17
CA ASP A 47 -12.82 9.73 23.10
C ASP A 47 -12.17 10.92 22.41
N ILE A 48 -11.19 10.70 21.52
CA ILE A 48 -10.58 11.76 20.71
C ILE A 48 -11.63 12.40 19.77
N MET A 49 -12.47 11.58 19.14
CA MET A 49 -13.56 12.07 18.29
C MET A 49 -14.63 12.82 19.10
N ALA A 50 -14.89 12.42 20.34
CA ALA A 50 -15.76 13.17 21.25
C ALA A 50 -15.11 14.50 21.68
N LEU A 51 -13.84 14.47 22.06
CA LEU A 51 -13.04 15.63 22.45
C LEU A 51 -13.05 16.69 21.34
N ARG A 52 -12.87 16.26 20.09
CA ARG A 52 -12.96 17.08 18.89
C ARG A 52 -14.27 17.87 18.76
N ARG A 53 -15.39 17.30 19.24
CA ARG A 53 -16.73 17.92 19.15
C ARG A 53 -17.01 18.92 20.28
N THR A 54 -16.16 18.98 21.31
CA THR A 54 -16.42 19.83 22.48
C THR A 54 -16.06 21.30 22.25
N SER A 55 -14.96 21.59 21.53
CA SER A 55 -14.50 22.95 21.28
C SER A 55 -13.56 23.04 20.07
N LYS A 56 -13.44 24.24 19.47
CA LYS A 56 -12.52 24.50 18.36
C LYS A 56 -11.04 24.25 18.72
N PRO A 57 -10.52 24.69 19.90
CA PRO A 57 -9.15 24.38 20.29
C PRO A 57 -8.89 22.88 20.41
N LEU A 58 -9.87 22.11 20.90
CA LEU A 58 -9.74 20.66 21.00
C LEU A 58 -9.88 19.94 19.66
N LEU A 59 -10.65 20.49 18.73
CA LEU A 59 -10.65 20.05 17.33
C LEU A 59 -9.24 20.20 16.73
N LEU A 60 -8.61 21.38 16.85
CA LEU A 60 -7.25 21.62 16.35
C LEU A 60 -6.22 20.75 17.05
N PHE A 61 -6.33 20.63 18.37
CA PHE A 61 -5.45 19.76 19.15
C PHE A 61 -5.55 18.30 18.72
N SER A 62 -6.76 17.81 18.44
CA SER A 62 -6.97 16.43 17.97
C SER A 62 -6.44 16.16 16.56
N GLN A 63 -5.99 17.18 15.83
CA GLN A 63 -5.33 17.03 14.54
C GLN A 63 -3.82 16.84 14.69
N ASP A 64 -3.30 16.87 15.92
CA ASP A 64 -1.89 16.63 16.16
C ASP A 64 -1.49 15.22 15.66
N PRO A 65 -0.48 15.10 14.80
CA PRO A 65 -0.12 13.85 14.15
C PRO A 65 0.42 12.82 15.13
N SER A 66 1.04 13.26 16.23
CA SER A 66 1.61 12.36 17.23
C SER A 66 0.50 11.51 17.88
N ILE A 67 -0.71 12.07 18.02
CA ILE A 67 -1.90 11.36 18.51
C ILE A 67 -2.23 10.20 17.56
N TRP A 68 -2.37 10.49 16.27
CA TRP A 68 -2.74 9.49 15.26
C TRP A 68 -1.66 8.46 15.00
N ARG A 69 -0.38 8.85 15.01
CA ARG A 69 0.76 7.93 14.89
C ARG A 69 0.77 6.91 16.02
N ARG A 70 0.42 7.31 17.24
CA ARG A 70 0.29 6.38 18.37
C ARG A 70 -0.83 5.39 18.16
N PHE A 71 -2.00 5.85 17.68
CA PHE A 71 -3.06 4.91 17.33
C PHE A 71 -2.61 3.95 16.25
N LEU A 72 -2.00 4.45 15.18
CA LEU A 72 -1.51 3.62 14.09
C LEU A 72 -0.52 2.54 14.56
N SER A 73 0.40 2.88 15.48
CA SER A 73 1.33 1.91 16.07
C SER A 73 0.68 0.86 16.98
N ARG A 74 -0.52 1.15 17.50
CA ARG A 74 -1.29 0.29 18.42
C ARG A 74 -2.42 -0.47 17.73
N LEU A 75 -2.70 -0.16 16.46
CA LEU A 75 -3.78 -0.77 15.70
C LEU A 75 -3.40 -2.21 15.32
N ASP A 76 -4.16 -3.18 15.81
CA ASP A 76 -4.05 -4.61 15.42
C ASP A 76 -4.83 -4.94 14.14
N ILE A 77 -4.91 -3.97 13.23
CA ILE A 77 -5.60 -4.10 11.94
C ILE A 77 -4.61 -3.81 10.82
N ALA A 78 -4.87 -4.36 9.63
CA ALA A 78 -4.04 -4.09 8.47
C ALA A 78 -4.06 -2.58 8.17
N THR A 79 -2.92 -1.94 8.36
CA THR A 79 -2.71 -0.53 8.04
C THR A 79 -1.76 -0.42 6.86
N PRO A 80 -1.91 0.62 6.01
CA PRO A 80 -0.97 0.80 4.94
C PRO A 80 0.42 1.01 5.53
N PRO A 81 1.49 0.52 4.88
CA PRO A 81 2.82 0.85 5.31
C PRO A 81 2.94 2.37 5.27
N LEU A 82 3.25 2.97 6.42
CA LEU A 82 3.71 4.36 6.41
C LEU A 82 4.93 4.39 5.50
N PRO A 83 4.96 5.24 4.45
CA PRO A 83 6.20 5.50 3.75
C PRO A 83 7.18 5.99 4.82
N ARG A 84 8.16 5.18 5.21
CA ARG A 84 9.11 5.53 6.30
C ARG A 84 9.96 6.75 5.96
N PHE A 85 9.82 7.25 4.73
CA PHE A 85 10.82 8.02 4.01
C PHE A 85 10.23 9.24 3.31
N THR A 86 9.00 9.65 3.63
CA THR A 86 8.67 11.06 3.44
C THR A 86 9.39 11.80 4.54
N PRO A 87 10.53 12.49 4.27
CA PRO A 87 11.10 13.40 5.26
C PRO A 87 9.95 14.32 5.67
N TYR A 88 9.61 14.27 6.95
CA TYR A 88 8.51 15.02 7.53
C TYR A 88 8.89 16.50 7.54
N THR A 89 8.91 17.12 6.36
CA THR A 89 8.60 18.53 6.27
C THR A 89 7.17 18.64 6.74
N VAL A 90 6.95 19.45 7.77
CA VAL A 90 5.60 19.77 8.20
C VAL A 90 4.92 20.39 6.99
N GLN A 91 4.01 19.61 6.43
CA GLN A 91 3.22 19.91 5.27
C GLN A 91 1.88 19.17 5.52
N PRO A 92 0.84 19.42 4.71
CA PRO A 92 -0.40 18.63 4.66
C PRO A 92 -0.37 17.08 4.88
N PRO A 93 0.74 16.31 4.75
CA PRO A 93 0.91 14.91 5.22
C PRO A 93 0.44 14.53 6.63
N ASP A 94 0.23 15.47 7.54
CA ASP A 94 -0.18 15.17 8.91
C ASP A 94 -1.64 14.66 9.04
N LEU A 95 -2.51 15.10 8.12
CA LEU A 95 -3.85 14.56 7.98
C LEU A 95 -3.86 13.14 7.39
N LYS A 96 -2.79 12.75 6.67
CA LYS A 96 -2.71 11.43 6.05
C LYS A 96 -2.66 10.33 7.10
N VAL A 97 -2.00 10.55 8.24
CA VAL A 97 -1.96 9.55 9.32
C VAL A 97 -3.35 9.36 9.93
N GLU A 98 -4.07 10.46 10.18
CA GLU A 98 -5.46 10.39 10.63
C GLU A 98 -6.33 9.64 9.61
N GLN A 99 -6.21 9.96 8.32
CA GLN A 99 -6.93 9.28 7.24
C GLN A 99 -6.62 7.79 7.21
N MET A 100 -5.34 7.40 7.32
CA MET A 100 -4.95 5.99 7.37
C MET A 100 -5.60 5.26 8.55
N VAL A 101 -5.60 5.87 9.74
CA VAL A 101 -6.27 5.32 10.93
C VAL A 101 -7.79 5.21 10.71
N ALA A 102 -8.41 6.28 10.22
CA ALA A 102 -9.85 6.34 9.98
C ALA A 102 -10.29 5.32 8.91
N THR A 103 -9.57 5.24 7.80
CA THR A 103 -9.80 4.27 6.72
C THR A 103 -9.62 2.86 7.24
N ALA A 104 -8.51 2.53 7.91
CA ALA A 104 -8.27 1.18 8.41
C ALA A 104 -9.41 0.72 9.36
N ILE A 105 -9.86 1.60 10.26
CA ILE A 105 -11.00 1.34 11.16
C ILE A 105 -12.30 1.19 10.38
N SER A 106 -12.55 2.05 9.39
CA SER A 106 -13.74 2.00 8.57
C SER A 106 -13.83 0.68 7.79
N VAL A 107 -12.74 0.26 7.17
CA VAL A 107 -12.63 -1.04 6.49
C VAL A 107 -12.89 -2.16 7.48
N ASN A 108 -12.26 -2.14 8.66
CA ASN A 108 -12.44 -3.19 9.65
C ASN A 108 -13.90 -3.30 10.10
N ARG A 109 -14.55 -2.17 10.40
CA ARG A 109 -15.96 -2.12 10.76
C ARG A 109 -16.84 -2.67 9.65
N ASN A 110 -16.59 -2.28 8.39
CA ASN A 110 -17.35 -2.80 7.26
C ASN A 110 -17.12 -4.30 7.07
N TRP A 111 -15.90 -4.78 7.25
CA TRP A 111 -15.56 -6.21 7.21
C TRP A 111 -16.24 -7.02 8.31
N GLU A 112 -16.50 -6.39 9.45
CA GLU A 112 -17.27 -6.95 10.56
C GLU A 112 -18.78 -6.74 10.41
N LYS A 113 -19.30 -6.05 9.40
CA LYS A 113 -20.76 -5.98 9.21
C LYS A 113 -21.31 -7.35 8.78
N PRO A 114 -22.52 -7.75 9.24
CA PRO A 114 -23.18 -8.95 8.73
C PRO A 114 -23.40 -8.86 7.21
N ASP A 115 -23.77 -7.67 6.75
CA ASP A 115 -24.02 -7.32 5.35
C ASP A 115 -23.05 -6.20 4.95
N PRO A 116 -21.84 -6.55 4.50
CA PRO A 116 -20.84 -5.58 4.11
C PRO A 116 -21.23 -4.95 2.77
N GLU A 117 -20.91 -3.67 2.58
CA GLU A 117 -21.29 -2.91 1.37
C GLU A 117 -20.12 -2.04 0.89
N PRO A 118 -19.98 -1.78 -0.43
CA PRO A 118 -19.04 -0.76 -0.88
C PRO A 118 -19.50 0.62 -0.37
N VAL A 119 -18.60 1.36 0.26
CA VAL A 119 -18.86 2.73 0.73
C VAL A 119 -18.95 3.69 -0.46
N SER A 120 -18.12 3.46 -1.47
CA SER A 120 -18.18 4.23 -2.71
C SER A 120 -17.76 3.38 -3.91
N TYR A 121 -18.22 3.83 -5.09
CA TYR A 121 -17.85 3.28 -6.38
C TYR A 121 -17.56 4.43 -7.34
N PHE A 122 -16.43 4.36 -8.04
CA PHE A 122 -16.08 5.33 -9.06
C PHE A 122 -15.33 4.68 -10.23
N ARG A 123 -15.44 5.33 -11.39
CA ARG A 123 -14.77 4.92 -12.63
C ARG A 123 -13.74 5.96 -12.99
N VAL A 124 -12.55 5.48 -13.31
CA VAL A 124 -11.42 6.33 -13.61
C VAL A 124 -10.94 5.99 -15.02
N ARG A 125 -11.11 6.93 -15.96
CA ARG A 125 -10.68 6.74 -17.36
C ARG A 125 -9.16 6.62 -17.43
N SER A 126 -8.67 5.52 -17.96
CA SER A 126 -7.24 5.27 -18.17
C SER A 126 -6.76 5.66 -19.58
N GLY A 127 -7.69 5.85 -20.52
CA GLY A 127 -7.37 6.17 -21.93
C GLY A 127 -6.77 5.02 -22.73
N CYS A 128 -6.55 3.86 -22.11
CA CYS A 128 -5.96 2.68 -22.73
C CYS A 128 -6.68 1.41 -22.25
N LYS A 129 -6.44 0.29 -22.93
CA LYS A 129 -6.99 -1.00 -22.52
C LYS A 129 -6.13 -1.61 -21.42
N ILE A 130 -6.68 -1.84 -20.25
CA ILE A 130 -5.95 -2.44 -19.13
C ILE A 130 -5.97 -3.96 -19.23
N LEU A 131 -4.77 -4.56 -19.23
CA LEU A 131 -4.54 -6.00 -19.40
C LEU A 131 -4.23 -6.71 -18.09
N ASP A 132 -3.56 -6.02 -17.17
CA ASP A 132 -3.20 -6.49 -15.83
C ASP A 132 -3.08 -5.27 -14.90
N LEU A 133 -3.31 -5.44 -13.60
CA LEU A 133 -3.23 -4.34 -12.64
C LEU A 133 -2.81 -4.82 -11.24
N THR A 134 -2.06 -3.98 -10.54
CA THR A 134 -1.69 -4.15 -9.14
C THR A 134 -1.94 -2.85 -8.40
N VAL A 135 -2.81 -2.88 -7.39
CA VAL A 135 -2.96 -1.77 -6.42
C VAL A 135 -1.92 -1.92 -5.33
N LEU A 136 -1.23 -0.82 -5.04
CA LEU A 136 -0.22 -0.79 -3.99
C LEU A 136 -0.85 -0.50 -2.62
N PRO A 137 -0.21 -0.94 -1.52
CA PRO A 137 -0.72 -0.69 -0.17
C PRO A 137 -0.94 0.79 0.11
N GLY A 138 -2.11 1.14 0.64
CA GLY A 138 -2.51 2.54 0.82
C GLY A 138 -3.41 3.05 -0.30
N GLY A 139 -3.72 2.22 -1.31
CA GLY A 139 -4.75 2.45 -2.31
C GLY A 139 -4.49 3.61 -3.27
N GLN A 140 -3.47 4.43 -3.02
CA GLN A 140 -3.19 5.66 -3.76
C GLN A 140 -2.63 5.39 -5.16
N TYR A 141 -1.74 4.40 -5.29
CA TYR A 141 -1.04 4.11 -6.52
C TYR A 141 -1.52 2.79 -7.12
N VAL A 142 -1.76 2.81 -8.43
CA VAL A 142 -2.08 1.62 -9.22
C VAL A 142 -1.03 1.49 -10.31
N VAL A 143 -0.47 0.29 -10.46
CA VAL A 143 0.42 -0.06 -11.57
C VAL A 143 -0.36 -0.93 -12.53
N SER A 144 -0.38 -0.56 -13.80
CA SER A 144 -1.16 -1.26 -14.82
C SER A 144 -0.33 -1.63 -16.04
N SER A 145 -0.53 -2.84 -16.55
CA SER A 145 -0.12 -3.21 -17.89
C SER A 145 -1.25 -2.81 -18.82
N SER A 146 -0.96 -1.96 -19.79
CA SER A 146 -1.93 -1.40 -20.71
C SER A 146 -1.55 -1.62 -22.17
N PHE A 147 -2.56 -1.51 -23.03
CA PHE A 147 -2.40 -1.46 -24.47
C PHE A 147 -3.09 -0.23 -25.02
N ASP A 148 -2.32 0.59 -25.71
CA ASP A 148 -2.78 1.72 -26.48
C ASP A 148 -2.65 1.38 -27.97
N TYR A 149 -3.68 1.70 -28.76
CA TYR A 149 -3.69 1.44 -30.19
C TYR A 149 -2.66 2.29 -30.97
N ARG A 150 -2.30 3.48 -30.46
CA ARG A 150 -1.28 4.36 -31.06
C ARG A 150 0.11 4.01 -30.57
N ALA A 151 0.20 3.69 -29.29
CA ALA A 151 1.44 3.67 -28.54
C ALA A 151 1.95 2.25 -28.22
N GLY A 152 1.14 1.22 -28.45
CA GLY A 152 1.46 -0.17 -28.18
C GLY A 152 1.32 -0.54 -26.70
N TYR A 153 2.10 -1.53 -26.27
CA TYR A 153 2.05 -2.03 -24.89
C TYR A 153 2.85 -1.15 -23.95
N ARG A 154 2.28 -0.81 -22.80
CA ARG A 154 2.91 0.03 -21.78
C ARG A 154 2.70 -0.54 -20.38
N VAL A 155 3.60 -0.24 -19.47
CA VAL A 155 3.41 -0.39 -18.02
C VAL A 155 3.35 1.02 -17.43
N MET A 156 2.29 1.34 -16.71
CA MET A 156 2.05 2.70 -16.19
C MET A 156 1.89 2.68 -14.67
N VAL A 157 2.42 3.72 -14.01
CA VAL A 157 2.15 4.01 -12.61
C VAL A 157 1.23 5.21 -12.56
N SER A 158 0.11 5.06 -11.86
CA SER A 158 -0.94 6.06 -11.80
C SER A 158 -1.35 6.36 -10.37
N ASN A 159 -1.79 7.59 -10.12
CA ASN A 159 -2.39 7.99 -8.86
C ASN A 159 -3.91 8.06 -9.02
N VAL A 160 -4.63 7.27 -8.24
CA VAL A 160 -6.10 7.16 -8.31
C VAL A 160 -6.83 8.06 -7.29
N GLU A 161 -6.10 8.70 -6.38
CA GLU A 161 -6.66 9.65 -5.42
C GLU A 161 -6.69 11.08 -5.94
N LEU A 162 -5.90 11.39 -6.97
CA LEU A 162 -5.89 12.72 -7.57
C LEU A 162 -7.15 12.92 -8.40
N PRO A 163 -7.99 13.90 -8.04
CA PRO A 163 -9.25 14.11 -8.71
C PRO A 163 -8.99 14.92 -9.98
N SER A 164 -8.77 14.24 -11.10
CA SER A 164 -8.93 14.88 -12.40
C SER A 164 -10.41 14.79 -12.79
N ASN A 165 -10.96 15.87 -13.33
CA ASN A 165 -12.33 15.86 -13.83
C ASN A 165 -12.51 14.88 -15.01
N ASP A 166 -11.41 14.36 -15.58
CA ASP A 166 -11.39 13.58 -16.82
C ASP A 166 -10.87 12.13 -16.69
N GLY A 167 -10.37 11.69 -15.53
CA GLY A 167 -9.87 10.31 -15.38
C GLY A 167 -8.67 10.10 -14.46
N MET A 168 -7.89 9.07 -14.78
CA MET A 168 -6.74 8.61 -14.02
C MET A 168 -5.55 9.48 -14.37
N PHE A 169 -4.76 9.83 -13.37
CA PHE A 169 -3.54 10.54 -13.61
C PHE A 169 -2.36 9.56 -13.72
N ALA A 170 -1.99 9.22 -14.96
CA ALA A 170 -0.80 8.43 -15.24
C ALA A 170 0.44 9.29 -14.98
N LEU A 171 1.20 8.96 -13.95
CA LEU A 171 2.38 9.72 -13.53
C LEU A 171 3.62 9.36 -14.34
N ALA A 172 3.76 8.08 -14.67
CA ALA A 172 4.92 7.58 -15.41
C ALA A 172 4.55 6.33 -16.22
N GLY A 173 5.22 6.12 -17.36
CA GLY A 173 5.04 4.93 -18.19
C GLY A 173 6.35 4.36 -18.75
N ILE A 174 6.34 3.06 -19.04
CA ILE A 174 7.41 2.31 -19.72
C ILE A 174 6.79 1.63 -20.94
N SER A 175 7.27 1.96 -22.14
CA SER A 175 6.85 1.26 -23.37
C SER A 175 7.54 -0.11 -23.47
N THR A 176 6.80 -1.09 -23.98
CA THR A 176 7.26 -2.48 -24.11
C THR A 176 6.96 -3.01 -25.51
N LEU A 177 7.83 -3.87 -26.02
CA LEU A 177 7.72 -4.42 -27.39
C LEU A 177 6.59 -5.44 -27.54
N ALA A 178 6.19 -6.07 -26.44
CA ALA A 178 5.12 -7.07 -26.40
C ALA A 178 4.40 -7.00 -25.05
N ARG A 179 3.26 -7.71 -24.94
CA ARG A 179 2.41 -7.71 -23.75
C ARG A 179 3.21 -8.03 -22.48
N PRO A 180 3.25 -7.12 -21.49
CA PRO A 180 3.70 -7.42 -20.14
C PRO A 180 2.74 -8.41 -19.48
N GLU A 181 3.29 -9.48 -18.93
CA GLU A 181 2.56 -10.50 -18.16
C GLU A 181 3.13 -10.60 -16.75
N TYR A 182 2.35 -11.14 -15.82
CA TYR A 182 2.72 -11.29 -14.41
C TYR A 182 3.18 -9.97 -13.79
N LEU A 183 2.46 -8.87 -14.08
CA LEU A 183 2.80 -7.57 -13.55
C LEU A 183 2.62 -7.58 -12.04
N LYS A 184 3.66 -7.14 -11.34
CA LYS A 184 3.62 -6.93 -9.89
C LYS A 184 4.36 -5.64 -9.55
N ALA A 185 3.96 -5.07 -8.43
CA ALA A 185 4.59 -3.87 -7.89
C ALA A 185 4.60 -3.92 -6.37
N ARG A 186 5.61 -3.31 -5.77
CA ARG A 186 5.78 -3.22 -4.32
C ARG A 186 6.51 -1.94 -3.93
N PHE A 187 6.18 -1.40 -2.76
CA PHE A 187 7.01 -0.36 -2.14
C PHE A 187 8.30 -0.98 -1.61
N MET A 188 9.45 -0.50 -2.08
CA MET A 188 10.77 -0.99 -1.68
C MET A 188 11.75 0.18 -1.54
N VAL A 189 12.83 -0.07 -0.83
CA VAL A 189 13.99 0.83 -0.77
C VAL A 189 15.02 0.30 -1.75
N TYR A 190 15.50 1.16 -2.63
CA TYR A 190 16.58 0.84 -3.56
C TYR A 190 17.55 2.01 -3.62
N ASN A 191 18.85 1.74 -3.41
CA ASN A 191 19.89 2.76 -3.24
C ASN A 191 19.50 3.86 -2.24
N ASP A 192 19.07 3.44 -1.04
CA ASP A 192 18.60 4.30 0.05
C ASP A 192 17.41 5.22 -0.29
N LYS A 193 16.79 5.04 -1.47
CA LYS A 193 15.62 5.80 -1.88
C LYS A 193 14.36 4.95 -1.76
N PRO A 194 13.30 5.46 -1.12
CA PRO A 194 12.00 4.82 -1.17
C PRO A 194 11.39 4.94 -2.56
N GLY A 195 10.71 3.91 -3.02
CA GLY A 195 10.00 3.99 -4.28
C GLY A 195 9.08 2.82 -4.53
N ILE A 196 8.52 2.82 -5.73
CA ILE A 196 7.77 1.71 -6.29
C ILE A 196 8.74 0.92 -7.16
N MET A 197 8.97 -0.32 -6.77
CA MET A 197 9.64 -1.31 -7.60
C MET A 197 8.57 -2.12 -8.33
N LEU A 198 8.69 -2.21 -9.64
CA LEU A 198 7.80 -3.01 -10.48
C LEU A 198 8.58 -4.04 -11.28
N TRP A 199 7.93 -5.14 -11.58
CA TRP A 199 8.49 -6.19 -12.43
C TRP A 199 7.40 -6.89 -13.23
N PHE A 200 7.79 -7.37 -14.40
CA PHE A 200 6.91 -8.04 -15.33
C PHE A 200 7.72 -8.92 -16.29
N VAL A 201 7.05 -9.87 -16.93
CA VAL A 201 7.65 -10.78 -17.91
C VAL A 201 7.16 -10.41 -19.30
N VAL A 202 8.07 -10.30 -20.25
CA VAL A 202 7.77 -10.11 -21.68
C VAL A 202 8.17 -11.38 -22.42
N LYS A 203 7.21 -11.97 -23.14
CA LYS A 203 7.46 -13.11 -24.04
C LYS A 203 7.93 -12.61 -25.39
N THR A 204 9.14 -12.97 -25.79
CA THR A 204 9.71 -12.65 -27.10
C THR A 204 9.82 -13.92 -27.95
N LYS A 205 9.44 -13.85 -29.22
CA LYS A 205 9.66 -14.95 -30.16
C LYS A 205 11.12 -14.91 -30.61
N VAL A 206 11.93 -15.86 -30.15
CA VAL A 206 13.35 -15.96 -30.54
C VAL A 206 13.41 -16.57 -31.93
N GLY A 207 14.03 -15.88 -32.88
CA GLY A 207 14.30 -16.45 -34.22
C GLY A 207 13.77 -15.67 -35.42
N LYS A 208 13.18 -14.48 -35.26
CA LYS A 208 13.03 -13.58 -36.41
C LYS A 208 14.41 -13.05 -36.78
N SER A 209 15.06 -13.69 -37.75
CA SER A 209 16.20 -13.08 -38.43
C SER A 209 15.77 -11.72 -38.97
N LEU A 210 16.58 -10.69 -38.78
CA LEU A 210 16.35 -9.35 -39.34
C LEU A 210 16.17 -9.39 -40.87
N ASP A 211 16.66 -10.45 -41.52
CA ASP A 211 16.63 -10.65 -42.97
C ASP A 211 15.27 -11.07 -43.55
N GLY A 212 14.22 -11.20 -42.72
CA GLY A 212 12.85 -11.41 -43.20
C GLY A 212 12.55 -12.76 -43.85
N THR A 213 13.54 -13.65 -44.00
CA THR A 213 13.40 -14.99 -44.55
C THR A 213 13.08 -16.01 -43.45
N ASP A 214 11.86 -15.90 -42.91
CA ASP A 214 11.37 -16.69 -41.79
C ASP A 214 10.86 -18.07 -42.29
N THR A 215 11.75 -18.98 -42.70
CA THR A 215 11.40 -20.35 -43.19
C THR A 215 11.24 -21.40 -42.08
N LEU A 216 11.44 -21.03 -40.81
CA LEU A 216 11.32 -21.96 -39.68
C LEU A 216 9.84 -22.23 -39.33
N ASP A 217 9.51 -23.52 -39.20
CA ASP A 217 8.20 -24.03 -38.78
C ASP A 217 7.74 -23.32 -37.48
N PRO A 218 6.54 -22.71 -37.47
CA PRO A 218 5.97 -22.07 -36.28
C PRO A 218 6.02 -22.94 -35.01
N SER A 219 5.97 -24.27 -35.15
CA SER A 219 6.04 -25.22 -34.02
C SER A 219 7.41 -25.22 -33.31
N THR A 220 8.48 -24.82 -34.00
CA THR A 220 9.87 -24.84 -33.49
C THR A 220 10.32 -23.51 -32.88
N ARG A 221 9.48 -22.47 -32.95
CA ARG A 221 9.84 -21.14 -32.46
C ARG A 221 9.94 -21.15 -30.94
N ARG A 222 11.17 -21.10 -30.44
CA ARG A 222 11.45 -20.97 -29.02
C ARG A 222 10.94 -19.62 -28.52
N VAL A 223 10.10 -19.65 -27.50
CA VAL A 223 9.66 -18.44 -26.79
C VAL A 223 10.71 -18.13 -25.73
N GLY A 224 11.32 -16.95 -25.82
CA GLY A 224 12.16 -16.40 -24.77
C GLY A 224 11.32 -15.62 -23.77
N TYR A 225 11.72 -15.65 -22.51
CA TYR A 225 11.05 -14.97 -21.42
C TYR A 225 12.01 -13.93 -20.85
N THR A 226 11.67 -12.64 -20.94
CA THR A 226 12.51 -11.57 -20.38
C THR A 226 11.81 -10.95 -19.20
N CYS A 227 12.41 -11.05 -18.02
CA CYS A 227 11.92 -10.39 -16.81
C CYS A 227 12.52 -8.99 -16.72
N HIS A 228 11.66 -7.98 -16.74
CA HIS A 228 12.01 -6.57 -16.67
C HIS A 228 11.75 -6.02 -15.27
N PHE A 229 12.54 -5.03 -14.91
CA PHE A 229 12.54 -4.40 -13.59
C PHE A 229 12.65 -2.90 -13.76
N ALA A 230 11.83 -2.16 -13.02
CA ALA A 230 11.94 -0.72 -12.98
C ALA A 230 11.65 -0.19 -11.58
N PHE A 231 12.37 0.87 -11.23
CA PHE A 231 12.22 1.57 -9.97
C PHE A 231 11.86 3.02 -10.23
N ILE A 232 10.86 3.54 -9.50
CA ILE A 232 10.55 4.97 -9.49
C ILE A 232 10.50 5.44 -8.04
N SER A 233 11.29 6.46 -7.72
CA SER A 233 11.35 6.98 -6.35
C SER A 233 10.06 7.70 -5.96
N LEU A 234 9.69 7.67 -4.69
CA LEU A 234 8.53 8.42 -4.19
C LEU A 234 8.72 9.93 -4.35
N GLU A 235 9.94 10.41 -4.22
CA GLU A 235 10.31 11.80 -4.48
C GLU A 235 9.99 12.19 -5.93
N SER A 236 10.41 11.36 -6.90
CA SER A 236 10.09 11.56 -8.32
C SER A 236 8.59 11.58 -8.57
N LEU A 237 7.83 10.66 -7.97
CA LEU A 237 6.36 10.67 -8.07
C LEU A 237 5.74 11.93 -7.49
N GLN A 238 6.24 12.42 -6.35
CA GLN A 238 5.76 13.66 -5.74
C GLN A 238 6.08 14.87 -6.62
N SER A 239 7.28 14.94 -7.19
CA SER A 239 7.64 16.00 -8.14
C SER A 239 6.72 16.02 -9.35
N LEU A 240 6.39 14.85 -9.91
CA LEU A 240 5.46 14.74 -11.04
C LEU A 240 4.06 15.25 -10.67
N VAL A 241 3.56 14.86 -9.49
CA VAL A 241 2.27 15.37 -8.98
C VAL A 241 2.27 16.90 -8.84
N MET A 242 3.38 17.49 -8.39
CA MET A 242 3.48 18.94 -8.15
C MET A 242 3.62 19.74 -9.44
N ILE A 243 4.33 19.23 -10.44
CA ILE A 243 4.55 19.91 -11.73
C ILE A 243 3.24 20.03 -12.51
N GLU A 244 2.34 19.04 -12.39
CA GLU A 244 1.17 18.92 -13.27
C GLU A 244 -0.13 19.51 -12.69
N LEU A 245 -0.06 20.05 -11.48
CA LEU A 245 -1.11 20.88 -10.88
C LEU A 245 -0.86 22.37 -11.24
N PRO A 246 -0.97 22.81 -12.51
CA PRO A 246 -2.27 23.21 -13.03
C PRO A 246 -2.40 23.19 -14.58
N ARG A 247 -2.89 22.09 -15.16
CA ARG A 247 -3.87 22.03 -16.28
C ARG A 247 -4.03 20.54 -16.64
N PRO A 248 -5.25 20.00 -16.74
CA PRO A 248 -5.45 18.64 -17.23
C PRO A 248 -4.88 18.55 -18.66
N MET A 249 -3.76 17.86 -18.80
CA MET A 249 -3.10 17.66 -20.08
C MET A 249 -3.72 16.41 -20.72
N PRO A 250 -4.27 16.49 -21.94
CA PRO A 250 -4.77 15.31 -22.65
C PRO A 250 -3.65 14.26 -22.80
N LEU A 251 -3.97 12.97 -22.72
CA LEU A 251 -3.01 11.86 -22.90
C LEU A 251 -2.20 12.01 -24.21
N GLU A 252 -2.79 12.66 -25.21
CA GLU A 252 -2.23 12.97 -26.53
C GLU A 252 -1.08 13.97 -26.50
N GLU A 253 -0.99 14.81 -25.46
CA GLU A 253 0.14 15.72 -25.25
C GLU A 253 1.28 15.03 -24.49
N LEU A 254 1.01 14.02 -23.65
CA LEU A 254 2.05 13.22 -23.00
C LEU A 254 2.96 12.51 -24.02
N ASP A 255 2.38 12.06 -25.14
CA ASP A 255 3.13 11.50 -26.28
C ASP A 255 3.98 12.56 -27.03
N ARG A 256 3.61 13.84 -27.00
CA ARG A 256 4.40 14.94 -27.60
C ARG A 256 5.62 15.33 -26.76
N TYR A 257 5.60 15.07 -25.44
CA TYR A 257 6.73 15.37 -24.54
C TYR A 257 7.86 14.32 -24.59
N GLY A 258 7.81 13.35 -25.52
CA GLY A 258 9.01 12.64 -25.94
C GLY A 258 9.61 11.64 -24.94
N LEU A 259 8.85 11.14 -23.95
CA LEU A 259 9.34 10.13 -23.01
C LEU A 259 9.57 8.73 -23.62
N THR A 260 9.37 8.54 -24.94
CA THR A 260 9.45 7.21 -25.58
C THR A 260 10.15 7.16 -26.95
N ASN A 261 10.77 8.23 -27.45
CA ASN A 261 11.45 8.20 -28.76
C ASN A 261 12.95 8.51 -28.63
N PRO A 262 13.86 7.53 -28.81
CA PRO A 262 15.31 7.77 -28.74
C PRO A 262 15.85 8.64 -29.89
N ASP A 263 15.11 8.79 -31.00
CA ASP A 263 15.59 9.48 -32.22
C ASP A 263 14.86 10.80 -32.54
N ALA A 264 13.89 11.23 -31.72
CA ALA A 264 13.24 12.53 -31.92
C ALA A 264 14.15 13.66 -31.41
N LEU A 265 14.66 14.47 -32.33
CA LEU A 265 15.27 15.78 -32.05
C LEU A 265 14.27 16.63 -31.24
N ALA A 266 14.54 16.72 -29.93
CA ALA A 266 13.74 17.43 -28.95
C ALA A 266 13.58 18.93 -29.32
N PRO A 267 12.45 19.56 -28.96
CA PRO A 267 12.44 20.99 -28.66
C PRO A 267 13.47 21.20 -27.55
N SER A 268 14.62 21.73 -27.95
CA SER A 268 15.78 21.96 -27.10
C SER A 268 15.46 23.05 -26.08
N ASP A 269 16.00 22.81 -24.87
CA ASP A 269 16.25 23.78 -23.81
C ASP A 269 15.07 24.15 -22.89
N LYS A 270 14.72 23.25 -21.96
CA LYS A 270 14.76 23.52 -20.49
C LYS A 270 14.14 22.48 -19.55
N ILE A 271 13.67 21.33 -20.02
CA ILE A 271 13.22 20.25 -19.11
C ILE A 271 14.05 18.99 -19.37
N THR A 272 15.31 19.04 -18.97
CA THR A 272 16.20 17.87 -18.83
C THR A 272 15.83 17.06 -17.58
N THR A 273 14.57 16.66 -17.44
CA THR A 273 14.20 15.67 -16.42
C THR A 273 14.50 14.29 -16.99
N SER A 274 15.54 13.64 -16.48
CA SER A 274 15.82 12.22 -16.67
C SER A 274 14.53 11.39 -16.61
N ALA A 275 14.41 10.35 -17.45
CA ALA A 275 13.26 9.44 -17.42
C ALA A 275 12.92 9.04 -15.96
N PRO A 276 11.63 9.12 -15.56
CA PRO A 276 11.26 8.99 -14.14
C PRO A 276 11.51 7.58 -13.59
N PHE A 277 11.63 6.58 -14.47
CA PHE A 277 12.02 5.21 -14.12
C PHE A 277 13.52 4.99 -14.25
N LEU A 278 14.10 4.43 -13.20
CA LEU A 278 15.38 3.73 -13.25
C LEU A 278 15.12 2.29 -13.70
N LEU A 279 15.44 2.00 -14.95
CA LEU A 279 15.36 0.64 -15.50
C LEU A 279 16.55 -0.18 -14.98
N LEU A 280 16.26 -1.32 -14.34
CA LEU A 280 17.30 -2.26 -13.93
C LEU A 280 17.55 -3.28 -15.04
N ARG A 281 18.68 -3.98 -14.94
CA ARG A 281 19.08 -4.98 -15.92
C ARG A 281 18.01 -6.08 -16.05
N PRO A 282 17.48 -6.34 -17.26
CA PRO A 282 16.55 -7.44 -17.47
C PRO A 282 17.26 -8.79 -17.48
N TYR A 283 16.52 -9.85 -17.15
CA TYR A 283 17.01 -11.23 -17.17
C TYR A 283 16.22 -12.05 -18.18
N THR A 284 16.93 -12.76 -19.05
CA THR A 284 16.33 -13.57 -20.10
C THR A 284 16.47 -15.05 -19.79
N PHE A 285 15.37 -15.77 -19.93
CA PHE A 285 15.24 -17.19 -19.69
C PHE A 285 14.74 -17.88 -20.95
N ARG A 286 15.18 -19.13 -21.15
CA ARG A 286 14.75 -19.97 -22.27
C ARG A 286 13.45 -20.72 -21.95
N ASP A 287 13.26 -21.01 -20.67
CA ASP A 287 12.15 -21.81 -20.17
C ASP A 287 11.07 -20.90 -19.55
N PRO A 288 9.81 -21.38 -19.45
CA PRO A 288 8.73 -20.61 -18.86
C PRO A 288 9.03 -20.18 -17.42
N VAL A 289 8.96 -18.87 -17.20
CA VAL A 289 9.14 -18.25 -15.88
C VAL A 289 7.79 -17.94 -15.26
N HIS A 290 7.63 -18.33 -14.00
CA HIS A 290 6.43 -18.11 -13.21
C HIS A 290 6.75 -17.46 -11.86
N ASP A 291 5.74 -16.78 -11.31
CA ASP A 291 5.73 -16.17 -9.97
C ASP A 291 7.03 -15.43 -9.59
N PRO A 292 7.45 -14.42 -10.38
CA PRO A 292 8.55 -13.57 -9.95
C PRO A 292 8.13 -12.82 -8.66
N VAL A 293 9.00 -12.83 -7.65
CA VAL A 293 8.80 -12.17 -6.36
C VAL A 293 10.06 -11.39 -5.99
N LEU A 294 9.92 -10.10 -5.77
CA LEU A 294 10.99 -9.25 -5.24
C LEU A 294 10.97 -9.20 -3.71
N PHE A 295 12.15 -9.31 -3.11
CA PHE A 295 12.31 -9.21 -1.67
C PHE A 295 13.67 -8.66 -1.26
N MET A 296 13.73 -8.06 -0.08
CA MET A 296 14.95 -7.63 0.58
C MET A 296 15.44 -8.73 1.52
N SER A 297 16.73 -9.02 1.48
CA SER A 297 17.39 -9.90 2.45
C SER A 297 18.77 -9.33 2.75
N SER A 298 19.10 -9.18 4.04
CA SER A 298 20.39 -8.62 4.48
C SER A 298 20.76 -7.28 3.83
N GLY A 299 19.77 -6.43 3.55
CA GLY A 299 19.97 -5.12 2.93
C GLY A 299 20.11 -5.12 1.40
N SER A 300 20.20 -6.29 0.76
CA SER A 300 20.27 -6.42 -0.70
C SER A 300 18.92 -6.77 -1.32
N LEU A 301 18.73 -6.35 -2.55
CA LEU A 301 17.53 -6.64 -3.34
C LEU A 301 17.68 -7.98 -4.07
N TYR A 302 16.70 -8.86 -3.89
CA TYR A 302 16.66 -10.16 -4.53
C TYR A 302 15.39 -10.35 -5.34
N LEU A 303 15.53 -11.12 -6.42
CA LEU A 303 14.46 -11.67 -7.22
C LEU A 303 14.39 -13.17 -6.99
N SER A 304 13.22 -13.71 -6.65
CA SER A 304 12.93 -15.13 -6.75
C SER A 304 11.99 -15.38 -7.92
N LEU A 305 12.16 -16.46 -8.65
CA LEU A 305 11.25 -16.90 -9.70
C LEU A 305 11.28 -18.42 -9.83
N THR A 306 10.25 -18.97 -10.45
CA THR A 306 10.14 -20.40 -10.74
C THR A 306 10.44 -20.65 -12.21
N ILE A 307 11.34 -21.57 -12.51
CA ILE A 307 11.52 -22.18 -13.82
C ILE A 307 10.85 -23.55 -13.76
N LEU A 308 9.79 -23.73 -14.56
CA LEU A 308 9.03 -24.98 -14.53
C LEU A 308 9.87 -26.15 -15.09
N PRO A 309 9.64 -27.38 -14.58
CA PRO A 309 8.62 -27.73 -13.58
C PRO A 309 9.07 -27.59 -12.12
N ASP A 310 10.36 -27.59 -11.80
CA ASP A 310 10.86 -27.94 -10.46
C ASP A 310 12.01 -27.06 -9.91
N GLU A 311 12.39 -25.99 -10.60
CA GLU A 311 13.52 -25.15 -10.24
C GLU A 311 13.08 -23.78 -9.71
N VAL A 312 13.63 -23.40 -8.55
CA VAL A 312 13.51 -22.05 -7.99
C VAL A 312 14.83 -21.32 -8.16
N VAL A 313 14.81 -20.17 -8.81
CA VAL A 313 15.97 -19.30 -9.01
C VAL A 313 15.84 -18.07 -8.14
N VAL A 314 16.91 -17.75 -7.42
CA VAL A 314 17.05 -16.54 -6.62
C VAL A 314 18.26 -15.75 -7.10
N ILE A 315 18.04 -14.51 -7.51
CA ILE A 315 19.06 -13.63 -8.08
C ILE A 315 19.22 -12.42 -7.18
N ASN A 316 20.44 -12.13 -6.75
CA ASN A 316 20.77 -10.86 -6.13
C ASN A 316 20.84 -9.79 -7.24
N LEU A 317 19.97 -8.79 -7.19
CA LEU A 317 19.90 -7.74 -8.22
C LEU A 317 21.06 -6.75 -8.11
N ASP A 318 21.70 -6.64 -6.95
CA ASP A 318 22.85 -5.77 -6.73
C ASP A 318 24.14 -6.42 -7.24
N THR A 319 24.41 -7.68 -6.85
CA THR A 319 25.64 -8.41 -7.22
C THR A 319 25.51 -9.17 -8.54
N GLN A 320 24.29 -9.33 -9.06
CA GLN A 320 23.96 -10.16 -10.23
C GLN A 320 24.24 -11.65 -10.02
N GLU A 321 24.47 -12.07 -8.78
CA GLU A 321 24.71 -13.45 -8.43
C GLU A 321 23.39 -14.24 -8.43
N ALA A 322 23.34 -15.28 -9.25
CA ALA A 322 22.23 -16.21 -9.30
C ALA A 322 22.56 -17.49 -8.52
N ARG A 323 21.60 -17.94 -7.72
CA ARG A 323 21.57 -19.26 -7.11
C ARG A 323 20.26 -19.91 -7.46
N SER A 324 20.26 -21.22 -7.71
CA SER A 324 19.03 -21.95 -7.94
C SER A 324 19.05 -23.27 -7.19
N PHE A 325 17.86 -23.76 -6.85
CA PHE A 325 17.72 -25.11 -6.33
C PHE A 325 16.59 -25.83 -7.06
N ILE A 326 16.85 -27.08 -7.40
CA ILE A 326 15.90 -28.01 -8.00
C ILE A 326 15.29 -28.82 -6.85
N CYS A 327 13.96 -28.85 -6.79
CA CYS A 327 13.22 -29.58 -5.78
C CYS A 327 13.23 -31.08 -6.11
N ASN A 328 13.92 -31.90 -5.30
CA ASN A 328 13.97 -33.34 -5.56
C ASN A 328 12.57 -33.99 -5.47
N ASN A 329 12.33 -35.02 -6.28
CA ASN A 329 11.15 -35.87 -6.17
C ASN A 329 11.34 -36.84 -4.98
N ASP A 330 11.23 -36.31 -3.76
CA ASP A 330 11.44 -37.08 -2.54
C ASP A 330 10.23 -37.96 -2.19
N THR A 331 10.46 -38.99 -1.36
CA THR A 331 9.43 -39.91 -0.83
C THR A 331 8.26 -39.19 -0.16
N PRO A 332 7.00 -39.62 -0.35
CA PRO A 332 6.63 -40.98 -0.78
C PRO A 332 6.33 -41.15 -2.27
N TYR A 333 6.56 -40.14 -3.12
CA TYR A 333 6.16 -40.17 -4.55
C TYR A 333 7.32 -39.90 -5.52
N PRO A 334 8.47 -40.61 -5.43
CA PRO A 334 9.62 -40.36 -6.29
C PRO A 334 9.39 -40.67 -7.77
N GLU A 335 8.46 -41.57 -8.08
CA GLU A 335 8.15 -42.07 -9.42
C GLU A 335 7.22 -41.19 -10.25
N PHE A 336 6.53 -40.25 -9.61
CA PHE A 336 5.58 -39.35 -10.26
C PHE A 336 6.26 -38.05 -10.68
N ASP A 337 5.67 -37.34 -11.64
CA ASP A 337 6.12 -36.00 -12.03
C ASP A 337 5.67 -34.97 -10.99
N HIS A 338 6.56 -34.05 -10.63
CA HIS A 338 6.26 -32.95 -9.71
C HIS A 338 6.30 -31.64 -10.47
N GLN A 339 5.36 -30.75 -10.17
CA GLN A 339 5.31 -29.40 -10.72
C GLN A 339 5.16 -28.39 -9.60
N ILE A 340 6.04 -27.40 -9.53
CA ILE A 340 5.89 -26.23 -8.68
C ILE A 340 4.71 -25.40 -9.17
N ARG A 341 3.83 -25.04 -8.25
CA ARG A 341 2.60 -24.29 -8.53
C ARG A 341 2.54 -22.92 -7.86
N ALA A 342 3.28 -22.74 -6.77
CA ALA A 342 3.45 -21.46 -6.10
C ALA A 342 4.71 -21.48 -5.25
N VAL A 343 5.35 -20.31 -5.13
CA VAL A 343 6.56 -20.11 -4.33
C VAL A 343 6.42 -18.84 -3.50
N ARG A 344 6.89 -18.90 -2.25
CA ARG A 344 7.04 -17.73 -1.38
C ARG A 344 8.35 -17.79 -0.62
N VAL A 345 9.18 -16.78 -0.82
CA VAL A 345 10.43 -16.64 -0.05
C VAL A 345 10.12 -16.20 1.38
N LEU A 346 10.89 -16.72 2.34
CA LEU A 346 10.84 -16.41 3.77
C LEU A 346 12.19 -15.76 4.17
N PRO A 347 12.43 -14.47 3.83
CA PRO A 347 13.78 -13.90 3.81
C PRO A 347 14.48 -13.93 5.17
N LYS A 348 13.72 -13.77 6.26
CA LYS A 348 14.26 -13.77 7.63
C LYS A 348 14.69 -15.15 8.13
N GLN A 349 14.09 -16.21 7.59
CA GLN A 349 14.46 -17.59 7.90
C GLN A 349 15.56 -18.11 6.98
N GLY A 350 15.80 -17.44 5.85
CA GLY A 350 16.65 -17.97 4.80
C GLY A 350 16.02 -19.19 4.12
N ASP A 351 14.69 -19.28 4.09
CA ASP A 351 13.94 -20.43 3.58
C ASP A 351 12.99 -20.02 2.45
N VAL A 352 12.44 -21.00 1.75
CA VAL A 352 11.46 -20.85 0.67
C VAL A 352 10.33 -21.85 0.89
N LEU A 353 9.09 -21.35 0.99
CA LEU A 353 7.88 -22.15 0.94
C LEU A 353 7.55 -22.46 -0.52
N VAL A 354 7.45 -23.74 -0.85
CA VAL A 354 7.14 -24.25 -2.19
C VAL A 354 5.88 -25.11 -2.09
N ILE A 355 4.94 -24.88 -3.01
CA ILE A 355 3.78 -25.76 -3.19
C ILE A 355 3.96 -26.51 -4.50
N ARG A 356 3.97 -27.84 -4.42
CA ARG A 356 4.06 -28.71 -5.59
C ARG A 356 2.80 -29.54 -5.78
N THR A 357 2.49 -29.85 -7.02
CA THR A 357 1.55 -30.89 -7.41
C THR A 357 2.33 -32.10 -7.90
N VAL A 358 2.05 -33.25 -7.31
CA VAL A 358 2.47 -34.58 -7.77
C VAL A 358 1.39 -35.09 -8.73
N ILE A 359 1.76 -35.23 -10.00
CA ILE A 359 0.86 -35.59 -11.08
C ILE A 359 0.71 -37.12 -11.10
N ASN A 360 -0.42 -37.61 -10.61
CA ASN A 360 -0.74 -39.04 -10.48
C ASN A 360 -1.85 -39.47 -11.48
N GLY A 361 -2.25 -38.60 -12.39
CA GLY A 361 -3.23 -38.88 -13.45
C GLY A 361 -4.69 -38.90 -12.99
N LEU A 362 -5.02 -39.65 -11.92
CA LEU A 362 -6.38 -39.74 -11.39
C LEU A 362 -6.65 -38.79 -10.22
N ASN A 363 -5.68 -38.65 -9.31
CA ASN A 363 -5.79 -37.81 -8.13
C ASN A 363 -4.46 -37.12 -7.89
N ASP A 364 -4.34 -35.90 -8.42
CA ASP A 364 -3.21 -35.03 -8.13
C ASP A 364 -3.06 -34.87 -6.61
N ILE A 365 -1.81 -34.94 -6.15
CA ILE A 365 -1.48 -34.81 -4.72
C ILE A 365 -0.73 -33.51 -4.54
N HIS A 366 -1.20 -32.67 -3.63
CA HIS A 366 -0.53 -31.40 -3.35
C HIS A 366 0.36 -31.55 -2.13
N VAL A 367 1.53 -30.93 -2.17
CA VAL A 367 2.46 -30.92 -1.04
C VAL A 367 2.96 -29.50 -0.78
N MET A 368 2.99 -29.12 0.48
CA MET A 368 3.67 -27.92 0.97
C MET A 368 5.03 -28.33 1.49
N GLU A 369 6.07 -27.61 1.11
CA GLU A 369 7.45 -27.93 1.43
C GLU A 369 8.24 -26.67 1.76
N ILE A 370 9.17 -26.77 2.70
CA ILE A 370 10.11 -25.69 3.03
C ILE A 370 11.51 -26.12 2.62
N TYR A 371 12.15 -25.32 1.79
CA TYR A 371 13.53 -25.50 1.33
C TYR A 371 14.43 -24.42 1.92
N SER A 372 15.71 -24.75 2.15
CA SER A 372 16.72 -23.75 2.51
C SER A 372 17.16 -22.99 1.28
N LEU A 373 17.34 -21.67 1.40
CA LEU A 373 18.05 -20.92 0.38
C LEU A 373 19.51 -21.40 0.32
N PRO A 374 20.03 -21.73 -0.88
CA PRO A 374 21.42 -22.13 -1.02
C PRO A 374 22.37 -21.03 -0.52
N PRO A 375 23.42 -21.37 0.26
CA PRO A 375 24.32 -20.39 0.85
C PRO A 375 25.29 -19.76 -0.17
N ALA A 376 25.53 -20.43 -1.29
CA ALA A 376 26.48 -20.02 -2.32
C ALA A 376 25.84 -19.96 -3.71
N THR A 377 26.55 -19.36 -4.66
CA THR A 377 26.15 -19.26 -6.06
C THR A 377 26.24 -20.62 -6.76
N GLY A 378 25.32 -20.87 -7.70
CA GLY A 378 25.25 -22.13 -8.44
C GLY A 378 23.89 -22.79 -8.40
N ARG A 379 23.83 -23.99 -8.97
CA ARG A 379 22.61 -24.79 -9.13
C ARG A 379 22.68 -26.01 -8.22
N TYR A 380 21.76 -26.09 -7.27
CA TYR A 380 21.73 -27.11 -6.23
C TYR A 380 20.56 -28.06 -6.42
N ARG A 381 20.68 -29.28 -5.88
CA ARG A 381 19.54 -30.18 -5.68
C ARG A 381 19.29 -30.26 -4.19
N GLY A 382 18.08 -29.90 -3.77
CA GLY A 382 17.71 -29.83 -2.37
C GLY A 382 16.56 -30.79 -2.07
N SER A 383 16.59 -31.39 -0.89
CA SER A 383 15.44 -32.05 -0.29
C SER A 383 14.73 -31.10 0.66
N ALA A 384 13.42 -31.27 0.82
CA ALA A 384 12.61 -30.42 1.69
C ALA A 384 13.01 -30.62 3.16
N LYS A 385 13.17 -29.52 3.92
CA LYS A 385 13.38 -29.56 5.39
C LYS A 385 12.14 -30.05 6.12
N HIS A 386 10.98 -29.50 5.72
CA HIS A 386 9.67 -29.84 6.23
C HIS A 386 8.76 -30.12 5.04
N ARG A 387 7.86 -31.09 5.21
CA ARG A 387 6.88 -31.46 4.19
C ARG A 387 5.55 -31.79 4.86
N VAL A 388 4.47 -31.28 4.28
CA VAL A 388 3.11 -31.65 4.63
C VAL A 388 2.35 -31.96 3.35
N VAL A 389 1.75 -33.15 3.30
CA VAL A 389 0.82 -33.53 2.24
C VAL A 389 -0.53 -32.90 2.53
N VAL A 390 -1.11 -32.27 1.51
CA VAL A 390 -2.40 -31.58 1.61
C VAL A 390 -3.48 -32.34 0.82
N GLU A 391 -4.75 -32.01 1.07
CA GLU A 391 -5.93 -32.75 0.56
C GLU A 391 -5.84 -33.19 -0.92
N HIS A 392 -6.39 -34.38 -1.20
CA HIS A 392 -6.56 -34.94 -2.54
C HIS A 392 -7.78 -34.32 -3.25
N LYS A 393 -7.62 -33.14 -3.82
CA LYS A 393 -8.63 -32.52 -4.69
C LYS A 393 -7.99 -32.01 -5.96
N GLN A 394 -8.76 -31.92 -7.04
CA GLN A 394 -8.29 -31.26 -8.25
C GLN A 394 -8.22 -29.75 -8.02
N VAL A 395 -7.00 -29.20 -8.03
CA VAL A 395 -6.74 -27.76 -7.79
C VAL A 395 -6.29 -27.10 -9.08
N ASP A 396 -6.99 -26.03 -9.46
CA ASP A 396 -6.66 -25.22 -10.63
C ASP A 396 -5.49 -24.28 -10.33
N SER A 397 -5.55 -23.57 -9.19
CA SER A 397 -4.57 -22.54 -8.86
C SER A 397 -4.33 -22.42 -7.35
N PHE A 398 -3.16 -21.87 -7.01
CA PHE A 398 -2.75 -21.61 -5.64
C PHE A 398 -2.53 -20.11 -5.46
N GLN A 399 -3.09 -19.55 -4.41
CA GLN A 399 -2.90 -18.15 -4.06
C GLN A 399 -2.25 -18.06 -2.67
N LEU A 400 -1.10 -17.41 -2.61
CA LEU A 400 -0.39 -17.14 -1.36
C LEU A 400 -0.66 -15.70 -0.94
N SER A 401 -1.00 -15.51 0.33
CA SER A 401 -0.87 -14.18 0.95
C SER A 401 0.54 -13.66 0.76
N ASP A 402 0.70 -12.35 0.67
CA ASP A 402 2.01 -11.72 0.58
C ASP A 402 2.09 -10.55 1.55
N ILE A 403 3.23 -10.41 2.22
CA ILE A 403 3.45 -9.41 3.26
C ILE A 403 3.77 -8.06 2.61
N TYR A 404 3.05 -7.00 2.98
CA TYR A 404 3.34 -5.65 2.50
C TYR A 404 4.66 -5.09 3.06
N ASN A 405 4.98 -5.40 4.31
CA ASN A 405 6.17 -4.89 5.00
C ASN A 405 7.11 -6.03 5.41
N GLN A 406 8.22 -6.19 4.69
CA GLN A 406 9.20 -7.26 4.98
C GLN A 406 9.95 -7.03 6.30
N GLU A 407 9.97 -5.80 6.78
CA GLU A 407 10.61 -5.39 8.02
C GLU A 407 9.62 -5.38 9.19
N TYR A 408 9.12 -6.54 9.57
CA TYR A 408 8.49 -6.68 10.88
C TYR A 408 9.55 -6.54 11.98
N PRO A 409 9.26 -5.86 13.11
CA PRO A 409 10.14 -5.92 14.28
C PRO A 409 10.32 -7.38 14.71
N THR A 410 11.53 -7.77 15.10
CA THR A 410 11.80 -9.13 15.61
C THR A 410 11.01 -9.45 16.89
N SER A 411 10.54 -8.42 17.60
CA SER A 411 9.74 -8.56 18.82
C SER A 411 8.31 -9.04 18.57
N HIS A 412 7.80 -8.95 17.34
CA HIS A 412 6.42 -9.30 17.02
C HIS A 412 6.35 -10.52 16.10
N PRO A 413 5.37 -11.42 16.30
CA PRO A 413 5.13 -12.49 15.34
C PRO A 413 4.79 -11.87 13.99
N PRO A 414 5.39 -12.34 12.89
CA PRO A 414 4.95 -11.94 11.57
C PRO A 414 3.51 -12.46 11.32
N PRO A 415 2.77 -11.89 10.37
CA PRO A 415 1.41 -12.34 10.12
C PRO A 415 1.40 -13.77 9.54
N PRO A 416 0.41 -14.59 9.88
CA PRO A 416 0.31 -15.95 9.36
C PRO A 416 0.29 -15.99 7.83
N ILE A 417 0.84 -17.05 7.23
CA ILE A 417 0.76 -17.28 5.79
C ILE A 417 -0.57 -17.95 5.49
N SER A 418 -1.48 -17.22 4.83
CA SER A 418 -2.68 -17.80 4.22
C SER A 418 -2.31 -18.43 2.87
N VAL A 419 -2.74 -19.68 2.67
CA VAL A 419 -2.59 -20.46 1.44
C VAL A 419 -3.98 -20.89 0.96
N TYR A 420 -4.38 -20.42 -0.22
CA TYR A 420 -5.68 -20.73 -0.81
C TYR A 420 -5.52 -21.66 -2.00
N PHE A 421 -6.35 -22.69 -2.05
CA PHE A 421 -6.42 -23.70 -3.09
C PHE A 421 -7.73 -23.49 -3.85
N GLU A 422 -7.66 -23.03 -5.10
CA GLU A 422 -8.84 -22.89 -5.95
C GLU A 422 -9.16 -24.23 -6.60
N THR A 423 -10.25 -24.89 -6.17
CA THR A 423 -10.58 -26.25 -6.61
C THR A 423 -11.38 -26.22 -7.92
N ALA A 424 -11.15 -27.23 -8.76
CA ALA A 424 -11.82 -27.41 -10.04
C ALA A 424 -13.09 -28.27 -9.92
N SER A 425 -13.07 -29.28 -9.05
CA SER A 425 -14.15 -30.26 -8.91
C SER A 425 -14.33 -30.72 -7.45
N PRO A 426 -15.39 -30.27 -6.74
CA PRO A 426 -16.27 -29.17 -7.12
C PRO A 426 -15.50 -27.84 -7.15
N HIS A 427 -16.06 -26.84 -7.84
CA HIS A 427 -15.50 -25.49 -7.77
C HIS A 427 -15.55 -24.95 -6.35
N GLY A 428 -14.49 -24.27 -5.92
CA GLY A 428 -14.39 -23.87 -4.52
C GLY A 428 -13.04 -23.33 -4.12
N VAL A 429 -12.89 -23.13 -2.81
CA VAL A 429 -11.66 -22.68 -2.16
C VAL A 429 -11.43 -23.49 -0.90
N ILE A 430 -10.23 -24.04 -0.74
CA ILE A 430 -9.74 -24.52 0.55
C ILE A 430 -8.72 -23.50 1.06
N HIS A 431 -8.81 -23.12 2.33
CA HIS A 431 -7.85 -22.24 2.97
C HIS A 431 -7.07 -22.99 4.04
N TYR A 432 -5.74 -22.88 3.98
CA TYR A 432 -4.82 -23.30 5.02
C TYR A 432 -4.09 -22.08 5.57
N THR A 433 -3.78 -22.11 6.86
CA THR A 433 -2.96 -21.09 7.50
C THR A 433 -1.70 -21.71 8.07
N ILE A 434 -0.55 -21.07 7.86
CA ILE A 434 0.72 -21.42 8.49
C ILE A 434 1.06 -20.33 9.51
N SER A 435 0.88 -20.66 10.79
CA SER A 435 1.16 -19.73 11.89
C SER A 435 2.66 -19.72 12.21
N PRO A 436 3.25 -18.55 12.50
CA PRO A 436 4.65 -18.52 12.93
C PRO A 436 4.79 -19.11 14.34
N SER A 437 5.90 -19.82 14.57
CA SER A 437 6.34 -20.29 15.88
C SER A 437 7.56 -19.49 16.34
N LEU A 438 7.66 -19.29 17.66
CA LEU A 438 8.84 -18.70 18.29
C LEU A 438 9.87 -19.80 18.52
N HIS A 439 11.05 -19.68 17.90
CA HIS A 439 12.16 -20.59 18.08
C HIS A 439 13.23 -19.95 18.95
N SER A 440 13.83 -20.74 19.83
CA SER A 440 14.98 -20.36 20.65
C SER A 440 16.05 -21.43 20.42
N ALA A 441 17.26 -21.01 20.04
CA ALA A 441 18.38 -21.94 20.03
C ALA A 441 18.72 -22.34 21.47
N VAL A 442 18.95 -23.63 21.71
CA VAL A 442 19.38 -24.13 23.02
C VAL A 442 20.70 -23.44 23.39
N GLY A 443 20.69 -22.67 24.47
CA GLY A 443 21.88 -21.94 24.96
C GLY A 443 22.10 -20.54 24.39
N ILE A 444 21.26 -20.04 23.48
CA ILE A 444 21.29 -18.64 23.02
C ILE A 444 20.01 -17.95 23.47
N SER A 445 20.14 -16.79 24.13
CA SER A 445 19.00 -15.95 24.54
C SER A 445 18.27 -15.29 23.36
N HIS A 446 18.65 -15.60 22.13
CA HIS A 446 18.07 -15.02 20.94
C HIS A 446 16.88 -15.86 20.48
N GLN A 447 15.69 -15.26 20.55
CA GLN A 447 14.46 -15.84 20.02
C GLN A 447 14.15 -15.21 18.66
N TRP A 448 13.69 -16.02 17.72
CA TRP A 448 13.23 -15.53 16.42
C TRP A 448 11.95 -16.23 15.99
N TRP A 449 11.14 -15.53 15.20
CA TRP A 449 9.93 -16.09 14.63
C TRP A 449 10.24 -16.81 13.32
N CYS A 450 9.67 -17.99 13.14
CA CYS A 450 9.85 -18.79 11.94
C CYS A 450 8.52 -19.48 11.57
N TYR A 451 8.29 -19.76 10.30
CA TYR A 451 7.19 -20.63 9.87
C TYR A 451 7.68 -22.08 9.82
N ASP A 452 6.94 -22.97 10.49
CA ASP A 452 7.09 -24.42 10.43
C ASP A 452 5.80 -25.03 9.86
N LEU A 453 5.93 -26.04 9.01
CA LEU A 453 4.78 -26.74 8.46
C LEU A 453 4.04 -27.59 9.51
N SER A 454 4.63 -27.85 10.69
CA SER A 454 3.91 -28.41 11.82
C SER A 454 2.73 -27.55 12.28
N ASN A 455 2.75 -26.26 11.95
CA ASN A 455 1.71 -25.29 12.30
C ASN A 455 0.73 -25.02 11.15
N VAL A 456 0.73 -25.88 10.11
CA VAL A 456 -0.27 -25.81 9.04
C VAL A 456 -1.61 -26.27 9.61
N VAL A 457 -2.61 -25.40 9.55
CA VAL A 457 -3.96 -25.70 9.99
C VAL A 457 -4.94 -25.42 8.85
N ALA A 458 -5.74 -26.42 8.50
CA ALA A 458 -6.86 -26.26 7.58
C ALA A 458 -7.94 -25.39 8.23
N GLN A 459 -8.34 -24.32 7.56
CA GLN A 459 -9.24 -23.31 8.11
C GLN A 459 -10.68 -23.54 7.66
N THR A 460 -10.90 -23.47 6.35
CA THR A 460 -12.24 -23.49 5.76
C THR A 460 -12.21 -24.10 4.38
N THR A 461 -13.30 -24.79 4.05
CA THR A 461 -13.61 -25.21 2.68
C THR A 461 -14.90 -24.53 2.26
N PHE A 462 -14.87 -23.89 1.10
CA PHE A 462 -16.02 -23.27 0.47
C PHE A 462 -16.23 -23.91 -0.89
N ASN A 463 -17.36 -24.57 -1.07
CA ASN A 463 -17.76 -25.07 -2.38
C ASN A 463 -18.73 -24.07 -3.02
N ALA A 464 -18.59 -23.87 -4.31
CA ALA A 464 -19.44 -23.03 -5.13
C ALA A 464 -19.88 -23.79 -6.38
N GLU A 465 -21.02 -23.38 -6.93
CA GLU A 465 -21.52 -23.91 -8.22
C GLU A 465 -20.69 -23.41 -9.42
N HIS A 466 -19.81 -22.45 -9.19
CA HIS A 466 -19.16 -21.62 -10.20
C HIS A 466 -17.69 -21.44 -9.84
N VAL A 467 -16.85 -21.10 -10.83
CA VAL A 467 -15.40 -20.93 -10.66
C VAL A 467 -15.14 -19.89 -9.59
N VAL A 468 -14.23 -20.18 -8.66
CA VAL A 468 -13.87 -19.27 -7.58
C VAL A 468 -12.45 -18.76 -7.79
N ARG A 469 -12.26 -17.45 -7.66
CA ARG A 469 -10.96 -16.79 -7.65
C ARG A 469 -10.73 -16.08 -6.32
N VAL A 470 -9.54 -16.23 -5.78
CA VAL A 470 -9.13 -15.60 -4.52
C VAL A 470 -8.16 -14.46 -4.80
N ILE A 471 -8.44 -13.31 -4.20
CA ILE A 471 -7.51 -12.18 -4.16
C ILE A 471 -6.98 -12.10 -2.74
N PRO A 472 -5.78 -12.65 -2.46
CA PRO A 472 -5.28 -12.74 -1.10
C PRO A 472 -4.80 -11.36 -0.61
N GLY A 473 -5.22 -10.97 0.59
CA GLY A 473 -4.51 -10.01 1.42
C GLY A 473 -3.66 -10.73 2.48
N VAL A 474 -2.96 -10.00 3.34
CA VAL A 474 -2.25 -10.59 4.49
C VAL A 474 -3.25 -11.14 5.49
N ASN A 475 -4.33 -10.41 5.74
CA ASN A 475 -5.32 -10.69 6.77
C ASN A 475 -6.75 -10.86 6.23
N ARG A 476 -7.05 -10.24 5.10
CA ARG A 476 -8.39 -10.19 4.48
C ARG A 476 -8.26 -10.57 3.02
N ALA A 477 -8.97 -11.62 2.62
CA ALA A 477 -9.07 -12.01 1.21
C ALA A 477 -10.44 -11.64 0.64
N ILE A 478 -10.47 -11.37 -0.66
CA ILE A 478 -11.70 -11.29 -1.44
C ILE A 478 -11.87 -12.58 -2.23
N ILE A 479 -13.09 -13.09 -2.25
CA ILE A 479 -13.47 -14.28 -2.99
C ILE A 479 -14.45 -13.85 -4.08
N CYS A 480 -14.03 -13.95 -5.33
CA CYS A 480 -14.84 -13.68 -6.51
C CYS A 480 -15.37 -15.00 -7.06
N THR A 481 -16.68 -15.06 -7.31
CA THR A 481 -17.28 -16.20 -8.02
C THR A 481 -17.62 -15.78 -9.44
N LEU A 482 -17.16 -16.59 -10.40
CA LEU A 482 -17.23 -16.36 -11.83
C LEU A 482 -18.07 -17.46 -12.48
N TYR A 483 -19.05 -17.08 -13.30
CA TYR A 483 -19.81 -18.05 -14.08
C TYR A 483 -18.84 -18.79 -15.02
N PRO A 484 -18.83 -20.13 -15.01
CA PRO A 484 -18.04 -20.90 -15.98
C PRO A 484 -18.62 -20.68 -17.36
N ASP A 485 -17.87 -20.05 -18.27
CA ASP A 485 -18.29 -19.95 -19.66
C ASP A 485 -18.14 -21.32 -20.34
N GLU A 486 -19.27 -22.01 -20.54
CA GLU A 486 -19.34 -23.29 -21.25
C GLU A 486 -18.78 -23.21 -22.68
N ASN A 487 -18.73 -22.02 -23.29
CA ASN A 487 -18.29 -21.83 -24.66
C ASN A 487 -16.79 -21.53 -24.81
N HIS A 488 -16.00 -21.59 -23.73
CA HIS A 488 -14.58 -21.21 -23.73
C HIS A 488 -14.31 -19.79 -24.27
N ARG A 489 -15.33 -18.93 -24.40
CA ARG A 489 -15.21 -17.54 -24.86
C ARG A 489 -14.76 -16.61 -23.74
N ALA A 490 -14.08 -17.13 -22.71
CA ALA A 490 -13.27 -16.37 -21.76
C ALA A 490 -13.96 -15.13 -21.17
N THR A 491 -15.29 -15.15 -21.01
CA THR A 491 -16.03 -14.08 -20.36
C THR A 491 -16.08 -14.38 -18.86
N ASN A 492 -15.35 -13.58 -18.07
CA ASN A 492 -15.34 -13.72 -16.62
C ASN A 492 -16.53 -12.97 -16.02
N TYR A 493 -17.74 -13.54 -16.12
CA TYR A 493 -18.95 -12.96 -15.53
C TYR A 493 -18.94 -13.12 -14.01
N VAL A 494 -18.83 -12.03 -13.25
CA VAL A 494 -18.82 -12.07 -11.79
C VAL A 494 -20.23 -12.19 -11.24
N THR A 495 -20.54 -13.31 -10.61
CA THR A 495 -21.85 -13.53 -9.97
C THR A 495 -21.88 -12.97 -8.54
N ALA A 496 -20.74 -12.98 -7.85
CA ALA A 496 -20.64 -12.49 -6.49
C ALA A 496 -19.20 -12.12 -6.11
N ILE A 497 -19.07 -11.03 -5.35
CA ILE A 497 -17.84 -10.64 -4.66
C ILE A 497 -18.10 -10.83 -3.17
N ARG A 498 -17.26 -11.62 -2.49
CA ARG A 498 -17.44 -11.95 -1.07
C ARG A 498 -16.23 -11.53 -0.26
N ARG A 499 -16.48 -11.02 0.94
CA ARG A 499 -15.45 -10.94 1.99
C ARG A 499 -15.17 -12.34 2.54
N TYR A 500 -13.91 -12.61 2.81
CA TYR A 500 -13.46 -13.76 3.60
C TYR A 500 -12.97 -13.32 4.99
N PHE A 501 -13.37 -14.05 6.02
CA PHE A 501 -12.93 -13.88 7.40
C PHE A 501 -12.28 -15.17 7.91
N ASN A 502 -10.99 -15.13 8.22
CA ASN A 502 -10.28 -16.29 8.76
C ASN A 502 -10.80 -16.66 10.18
N PRO A 503 -11.40 -17.84 10.39
CA PRO A 503 -12.02 -18.20 11.67
C PRO A 503 -11.03 -18.40 12.82
N GLU A 504 -9.82 -18.89 12.54
CA GLU A 504 -8.79 -19.09 13.55
C GLU A 504 -7.90 -17.88 13.78
N LYS A 505 -8.18 -16.74 13.14
CA LYS A 505 -7.59 -15.49 13.59
C LYS A 505 -8.13 -15.19 14.99
N ARG A 506 -7.48 -15.81 15.98
CA ARG A 506 -7.52 -15.41 17.37
C ARG A 506 -6.96 -14.00 17.32
N PHE A 507 -7.82 -13.00 17.47
CA PHE A 507 -7.39 -11.76 18.10
C PHE A 507 -6.92 -12.20 19.48
N ASP A 508 -5.64 -12.58 19.55
CA ASP A 508 -5.07 -13.27 20.67
C ASP A 508 -5.04 -12.26 21.81
N ASP A 509 -5.94 -12.43 22.79
CA ASP A 509 -5.94 -11.67 24.05
C ASP A 509 -4.54 -11.76 24.74
N SER A 510 -3.70 -12.74 24.35
CA SER A 510 -2.36 -13.05 24.84
C SER A 510 -1.23 -12.18 24.31
N LEU A 511 -1.39 -11.46 23.19
CA LEU A 511 -0.41 -10.45 22.76
C LEU A 511 -0.71 -9.06 23.33
N CYS A 512 -1.66 -8.97 24.28
CA CYS A 512 -1.69 -7.86 25.23
C CYS A 512 -0.35 -7.85 25.96
N PHE A 513 0.55 -6.97 25.52
CA PHE A 513 1.77 -6.62 26.21
C PHE A 513 1.53 -6.64 27.72
N SER A 514 2.25 -7.50 28.43
CA SER A 514 2.23 -7.62 29.88
C SER A 514 2.82 -6.39 30.60
N GLY A 515 2.91 -5.25 29.91
CA GLY A 515 3.10 -3.97 30.56
C GLY A 515 1.86 -3.68 31.39
N LYS A 516 2.04 -3.48 32.69
CA LYS A 516 1.03 -3.14 33.70
C LYS A 516 0.33 -1.78 33.46
N ASP A 517 0.20 -1.36 32.20
CA ASP A 517 -0.45 -0.11 31.84
C ASP A 517 -1.96 -0.34 31.75
N LEU A 518 -2.59 -0.02 32.87
CA LEU A 518 -4.02 0.00 33.18
C LEU A 518 -4.84 0.82 32.17
N ILE A 519 -5.07 0.30 30.97
CA ILE A 519 -6.14 0.84 30.11
C ILE A 519 -7.04 -0.29 29.64
N PRO A 520 -8.17 -0.52 30.32
CA PRO A 520 -9.24 -1.33 29.79
C PRO A 520 -9.97 -0.52 28.70
N SER A 521 -9.46 -0.54 27.46
CA SER A 521 -10.33 -0.37 26.28
C SER A 521 -10.51 -1.73 25.59
N LYS A 522 -10.99 -2.71 26.36
CA LYS A 522 -11.56 -3.99 25.89
C LYS A 522 -12.89 -3.76 25.15
N GLN A 523 -12.92 -2.78 24.24
CA GLN A 523 -13.90 -2.67 23.18
C GLN A 523 -13.28 -3.10 21.86
N SER A 524 -12.37 -4.09 21.89
CA SER A 524 -12.30 -5.01 20.76
C SER A 524 -13.73 -5.53 20.59
N CYS A 525 -14.32 -5.28 19.43
CA CYS A 525 -15.57 -5.90 19.07
C CYS A 525 -15.36 -7.41 19.20
N ARG A 526 -15.76 -8.00 20.33
CA ARG A 526 -15.81 -9.46 20.53
C ARG A 526 -16.72 -10.16 19.53
N TRP A 527 -17.41 -9.38 18.70
CA TRP A 527 -18.27 -9.86 17.66
C TRP A 527 -17.42 -10.47 16.55
N ARG A 528 -17.34 -11.80 16.56
CA ARG A 528 -16.87 -12.56 15.40
C ARG A 528 -18.03 -12.67 14.41
N PRO A 529 -17.81 -12.40 13.11
CA PRO A 529 -18.81 -12.71 12.11
C PRO A 529 -19.21 -14.19 12.19
N LYS A 530 -20.51 -14.48 12.32
CA LYS A 530 -21.02 -15.87 12.31
C LYS A 530 -20.69 -16.61 11.02
N HIS A 531 -20.51 -15.87 9.93
CA HIS A 531 -20.25 -16.41 8.60
C HIS A 531 -18.88 -15.95 8.12
N VAL A 532 -18.06 -16.93 7.74
CA VAL A 532 -16.71 -16.73 7.21
C VAL A 532 -16.77 -16.08 5.82
N TYR A 533 -17.76 -16.45 5.00
CA TYR A 533 -17.98 -15.89 3.68
C TYR A 533 -19.25 -15.05 3.68
N ARG A 534 -19.15 -13.80 3.21
CA ARG A 534 -20.33 -12.93 3.02
C ARG A 534 -20.21 -12.13 1.74
N THR A 535 -21.26 -12.16 0.92
CA THR A 535 -21.35 -11.35 -0.30
C THR A 535 -21.49 -9.88 0.05
N PHE A 536 -20.76 -9.03 -0.66
CA PHE A 536 -20.97 -7.59 -0.58
C PHE A 536 -22.28 -7.22 -1.26
N ASP A 537 -23.07 -6.36 -0.63
CA ASP A 537 -24.28 -5.82 -1.24
C ASP A 537 -23.90 -4.74 -2.28
N ILE A 538 -23.58 -5.20 -3.49
CA ILE A 538 -23.23 -4.34 -4.62
C ILE A 538 -24.46 -4.18 -5.50
N SER A 539 -24.82 -2.93 -5.81
CA SER A 539 -25.94 -2.62 -6.69
C SER A 539 -25.91 -3.46 -7.97
N PRO A 540 -27.01 -4.15 -8.33
CA PRO A 540 -27.08 -4.98 -9.53
C PRO A 540 -26.72 -4.22 -10.81
N HIS A 541 -27.04 -2.92 -10.87
CA HIS A 541 -26.68 -2.08 -12.01
C HIS A 541 -25.16 -1.95 -12.17
N ILE A 542 -24.43 -1.79 -11.06
CA ILE A 542 -22.97 -1.72 -11.09
C ILE A 542 -22.42 -3.06 -11.54
N MET A 543 -22.87 -4.17 -10.95
CA MET A 543 -22.44 -5.52 -11.34
C MET A 543 -22.71 -5.81 -12.82
N GLU A 544 -23.86 -5.38 -13.33
CA GLU A 544 -24.20 -5.50 -14.75
C GLU A 544 -23.25 -4.68 -15.63
N CYS A 545 -22.93 -3.44 -15.24
CA CYS A 545 -21.94 -2.63 -15.96
C CYS A 545 -20.56 -3.32 -16.03
N VAL A 546 -20.12 -3.90 -14.92
CA VAL A 546 -18.85 -4.65 -14.84
C VAL A 546 -18.89 -5.88 -15.76
N ASN A 547 -19.97 -6.65 -15.67
CA ASN A 547 -20.09 -7.93 -16.34
C ASN A 547 -20.30 -7.80 -17.86
N ARG A 548 -20.87 -6.70 -18.35
CA ARG A 548 -21.04 -6.45 -19.80
C ARG A 548 -19.73 -6.36 -20.57
N GLN A 549 -18.59 -6.19 -19.90
CA GLN A 549 -17.32 -5.85 -20.55
C GLN A 549 -16.19 -6.86 -20.31
N ASP A 550 -16.47 -8.00 -19.67
CA ASP A 550 -15.52 -9.05 -19.26
C ASP A 550 -14.37 -8.56 -18.38
N ILE A 551 -14.26 -9.06 -17.15
CA ILE A 551 -13.12 -8.70 -16.29
C ILE A 551 -11.81 -9.27 -16.85
N THR A 552 -10.83 -8.39 -17.06
CA THR A 552 -9.47 -8.76 -17.47
C THR A 552 -8.54 -8.90 -16.28
N ALA A 553 -8.67 -8.02 -15.30
CA ALA A 553 -7.77 -7.96 -14.15
C ALA A 553 -8.48 -7.39 -12.93
N PHE A 554 -8.05 -7.82 -11.75
CA PHE A 554 -8.48 -7.29 -10.46
C PHE A 554 -7.29 -7.25 -9.49
N SER A 555 -7.35 -6.34 -8.53
CA SER A 555 -6.37 -6.25 -7.44
C SER A 555 -7.03 -5.69 -6.20
N TRP A 556 -6.44 -6.04 -5.06
CA TRP A 556 -6.98 -5.75 -3.75
C TRP A 556 -5.93 -5.12 -2.84
N ASP A 557 -6.27 -4.02 -2.18
CA ASP A 557 -5.53 -3.47 -1.06
C ASP A 557 -6.38 -3.58 0.22
N GLU A 558 -6.07 -4.55 1.06
CA GLU A 558 -6.81 -4.75 2.32
C GLU A 558 -6.63 -3.62 3.33
N THR A 559 -5.60 -2.79 3.16
CA THR A 559 -5.25 -1.75 4.13
C THR A 559 -6.17 -0.54 4.00
N THR A 560 -6.59 -0.22 2.77
CA THR A 560 -7.61 0.79 2.48
C THR A 560 -8.98 0.21 2.18
N GLY A 561 -9.05 -1.10 1.97
CA GLY A 561 -10.25 -1.77 1.52
C GLY A 561 -10.61 -1.37 0.09
N ARG A 562 -9.63 -1.03 -0.74
CA ARG A 562 -9.83 -0.63 -2.14
C ARG A 562 -9.65 -1.83 -3.05
N MET A 563 -10.67 -2.12 -3.84
CA MET A 563 -10.62 -3.13 -4.90
C MET A 563 -10.65 -2.41 -6.25
N CYS A 564 -9.65 -2.68 -7.08
CA CYS A 564 -9.57 -2.19 -8.44
C CYS A 564 -9.85 -3.34 -9.41
N PHE A 565 -10.60 -3.09 -10.47
CA PHE A 565 -10.72 -4.04 -11.57
C PHE A 565 -10.80 -3.31 -12.91
N ALA A 566 -10.38 -4.03 -13.94
CA ALA A 566 -10.41 -3.60 -15.32
C ALA A 566 -11.26 -4.57 -16.14
N THR A 567 -11.90 -4.04 -17.16
CA THR A 567 -12.68 -4.84 -18.11
C THR A 567 -12.04 -4.80 -19.49
N ARG A 568 -12.34 -5.79 -20.34
CA ARG A 568 -11.71 -5.99 -21.65
C ARG A 568 -12.08 -4.92 -22.66
N ASN A 569 -13.30 -4.40 -22.54
CA ASN A 569 -13.91 -3.50 -23.50
C ASN A 569 -14.08 -2.07 -22.98
N ASP A 570 -13.65 -1.80 -21.74
CA ASP A 570 -13.58 -0.43 -21.20
C ASP A 570 -12.13 0.05 -21.17
N MET A 571 -11.98 1.36 -21.31
CA MET A 571 -10.73 2.06 -21.05
C MET A 571 -10.76 2.71 -19.67
N CYS A 572 -11.49 2.11 -18.72
CA CYS A 572 -11.60 2.58 -17.35
C CYS A 572 -11.06 1.54 -16.36
N ILE A 573 -10.53 2.05 -15.26
CA ILE A 573 -10.34 1.28 -14.03
C ILE A 573 -11.55 1.59 -13.15
N HIS A 574 -12.17 0.54 -12.63
CA HIS A 574 -13.29 0.64 -11.71
C HIS A 574 -12.77 0.41 -10.29
N LEU A 575 -13.23 1.23 -9.36
CA LEU A 575 -12.78 1.20 -7.97
C LEU A 575 -13.98 1.03 -7.05
N PHE A 576 -13.92 0.01 -6.20
CA PHE A 576 -14.78 -0.14 -5.04
C PHE A 576 -13.99 0.17 -3.79
N ASP A 577 -14.43 1.15 -3.01
CA ASP A 577 -13.88 1.41 -1.68
C ASP A 577 -14.82 0.82 -0.63
N PHE A 578 -14.33 -0.17 0.11
CA PHE A 578 -15.02 -0.74 1.27
C PHE A 578 -14.69 0.00 2.56
N GLY A 579 -13.75 0.95 2.52
CA GLY A 579 -13.43 1.88 3.59
C GLY A 579 -13.86 3.29 3.26
N SER A 580 -14.40 4.01 4.24
CA SER A 580 -14.59 5.45 4.12
C SER A 580 -13.23 6.13 4.21
N THR A 581 -12.76 6.66 3.08
CA THR A 581 -11.61 7.55 3.02
C THR A 581 -12.13 8.96 2.81
N ALA A 582 -11.83 9.85 3.75
CA ALA A 582 -12.17 11.25 3.58
C ALA A 582 -11.34 11.81 2.43
N LEU A 583 -12.00 12.27 1.36
CA LEU A 583 -11.32 12.72 0.16
C LEU A 583 -10.45 13.95 0.49
N PRO A 584 -9.23 14.07 -0.07
CA PRO A 584 -8.35 15.21 0.20
C PRO A 584 -8.99 16.58 -0.04
N ARG A 585 -9.94 16.68 -0.99
CA ARG A 585 -10.69 17.92 -1.29
C ARG A 585 -11.45 18.46 -0.08
N ASP A 586 -12.08 17.58 0.70
CA ASP A 586 -12.83 17.99 1.89
C ASP A 586 -11.90 18.60 2.94
N HIS A 587 -10.66 18.11 3.01
CA HIS A 587 -9.67 18.55 3.97
C HIS A 587 -8.98 19.85 3.56
N ILE A 588 -8.60 20.01 2.28
CA ILE A 588 -8.03 21.27 1.79
C ILE A 588 -9.09 22.37 1.88
N GLY A 589 -10.34 22.08 1.52
CA GLY A 589 -11.46 23.02 1.70
C GLY A 589 -11.65 23.41 3.17
N ARG A 590 -11.63 22.43 4.09
CA ARG A 590 -11.68 22.69 5.54
C ARG A 590 -10.48 23.47 6.05
N TRP A 591 -9.27 23.15 5.62
CA TRP A 591 -8.05 23.83 6.03
C TRP A 591 -8.03 25.27 5.53
N ASN A 592 -8.39 25.51 4.28
CA ASN A 592 -8.53 26.85 3.73
C ASN A 592 -9.64 27.63 4.44
N SER A 593 -10.75 26.96 4.78
CA SER A 593 -11.80 27.55 5.62
C SER A 593 -11.30 27.86 7.03
N LEU A 594 -10.41 27.03 7.56
CA LEU A 594 -9.87 27.21 8.91
C LEU A 594 -8.81 28.30 8.94
N LYS A 595 -7.95 28.39 7.91
CA LYS A 595 -7.06 29.52 7.63
C LYS A 595 -7.82 30.83 7.49
N SER A 596 -8.93 30.83 6.77
CA SER A 596 -9.76 32.03 6.60
C SER A 596 -10.47 32.42 7.90
N ILE A 597 -11.01 31.46 8.65
CA ILE A 597 -11.61 31.69 9.99
C ILE A 597 -10.57 32.23 10.98
N LEU A 598 -9.36 31.70 10.96
CA LEU A 598 -8.25 32.13 11.82
C LEU A 598 -7.52 33.37 11.27
N ARG A 599 -7.91 33.87 10.10
CA ARG A 599 -7.27 35.00 9.39
C ARG A 599 -5.76 34.86 9.22
N ILE A 600 -5.27 33.62 9.07
CA ILE A 600 -3.83 33.33 8.96
C ILE A 600 -3.20 33.99 7.73
N ASP A 601 -3.97 34.12 6.64
CA ASP A 601 -3.48 34.71 5.39
C ASP A 601 -3.73 36.23 5.28
N GLN A 602 -4.26 36.88 6.33
CA GLN A 602 -4.35 38.35 6.32
C GLN A 602 -3.00 38.94 6.76
N PRO A 603 -2.36 39.80 5.95
CA PRO A 603 -1.19 40.54 6.41
C PRO A 603 -1.58 41.29 7.68
N ILE A 604 -0.76 41.15 8.72
CA ILE A 604 -0.94 41.86 9.98
C ILE A 604 -0.96 43.34 9.64
N ARG A 605 -2.13 43.99 9.64
CA ARG A 605 -2.24 45.43 9.41
C ARG A 605 -1.46 46.13 10.52
N GLY A 606 -0.30 46.69 10.16
CA GLY A 606 0.66 47.30 11.09
C GLY A 606 2.04 46.65 11.12
N ALA A 607 2.29 45.57 10.38
CA ALA A 607 3.66 45.12 10.13
C ALA A 607 4.35 46.12 9.19
N PRO A 608 5.57 46.61 9.51
CA PRO A 608 6.29 47.54 8.65
C PRO A 608 6.51 46.91 7.26
N GLU A 609 6.14 47.64 6.20
CA GLU A 609 6.21 47.15 4.81
C GLU A 609 7.65 47.03 4.27
N SER A 610 8.64 47.47 5.03
CA SER A 610 10.06 47.30 4.73
C SER A 610 10.72 46.42 5.79
N PRO A 611 11.62 45.50 5.41
CA PRO A 611 12.55 44.92 6.37
C PRO A 611 13.29 46.05 7.10
N PRO A 612 13.65 45.87 8.39
CA PRO A 612 14.42 46.87 9.12
C PRO A 612 15.66 47.23 8.32
N SER A 613 15.97 48.52 8.23
CA SER A 613 17.13 48.97 7.46
C SER A 613 18.41 48.34 8.01
N ASP A 614 19.45 48.20 7.20
CA ASP A 614 20.76 47.68 7.66
C ASP A 614 21.29 48.46 8.89
N ALA A 615 20.88 49.72 9.05
CA ALA A 615 21.20 50.54 10.21
C ALA A 615 20.41 50.16 11.49
N GLU A 616 19.16 49.71 11.34
CA GLU A 616 18.33 49.21 12.44
C GLU A 616 18.77 47.78 12.84
N MET A 617 19.20 46.97 11.88
CA MET A 617 19.81 45.66 12.16
C MET A 617 21.17 45.81 12.85
N ALA A 618 22.00 46.77 12.42
CA ALA A 618 23.29 47.07 13.07
C ALA A 618 23.12 47.63 14.50
N ALA A 619 22.08 48.44 14.75
CA ALA A 619 21.78 48.93 16.09
C ALA A 619 21.30 47.82 17.05
N VAL A 620 20.72 46.74 16.52
CA VAL A 620 20.34 45.55 17.30
C VAL A 620 21.55 44.64 17.55
N GLU A 621 22.50 44.57 16.63
CA GLU A 621 23.79 43.87 16.84
C GLU A 621 24.70 44.60 17.85
N ASP A 622 24.75 45.94 17.84
CA ASP A 622 25.50 46.73 18.84
C ASP A 622 24.89 46.66 20.26
N LEU A 623 23.61 46.27 20.37
CA LEU A 623 22.93 46.01 21.66
C LEU A 623 23.17 44.58 22.20
N LEU A 624 23.92 43.75 21.46
CA LEU A 624 24.22 42.36 21.79
C LEU A 624 25.73 42.12 21.94
N GLU A 625 26.44 43.01 22.66
CA GLU A 625 27.74 42.64 23.25
C GLU A 625 27.55 41.89 24.59
N PRO A 626 28.44 40.94 24.95
CA PRO A 626 28.09 39.83 25.84
C PRO A 626 28.10 40.13 27.35
N ASP A 627 28.44 41.33 27.81
CA ASP A 627 28.95 41.48 29.19
C ASP A 627 28.12 42.31 30.17
N ASP A 628 26.94 42.83 29.83
CA ASP A 628 26.08 43.48 30.84
C ASP A 628 24.57 43.21 30.63
N LEU A 629 24.04 42.24 31.38
CA LEU A 629 22.62 41.88 31.41
C LEU A 629 21.94 42.38 32.70
N PRO A 630 21.04 43.38 32.63
CA PRO A 630 19.95 43.50 33.57
C PRO A 630 18.61 43.13 32.92
N SER A 631 17.93 42.15 33.53
CA SER A 631 16.48 41.90 33.54
C SER A 631 15.67 42.18 32.24
N ILE A 632 15.42 41.10 31.48
CA ILE A 632 14.43 40.97 30.39
C ILE A 632 12.99 41.11 30.93
N ARG A 633 12.64 42.29 31.46
CA ARG A 633 11.29 42.57 31.97
C ARG A 633 10.66 43.83 31.40
N ASP A 634 11.45 44.76 30.87
CA ASP A 634 10.95 46.08 30.46
C ASP A 634 10.75 46.23 28.93
N SER A 635 11.41 45.42 28.10
CA SER A 635 11.22 45.46 26.63
C SER A 635 9.90 44.83 26.15
N PHE A 636 9.20 44.08 27.01
CA PHE A 636 7.92 43.44 26.67
C PHE A 636 6.72 44.41 26.67
N PHE A 637 6.87 45.62 27.21
CA PHE A 637 5.75 46.57 27.35
C PHE A 637 5.47 47.41 26.09
N PHE A 638 6.39 47.49 25.14
CA PHE A 638 6.21 48.33 23.94
C PHE A 638 5.41 47.67 22.80
N PHE A 639 5.30 46.33 22.77
CA PHE A 639 4.56 45.61 21.72
C PHE A 639 3.07 45.34 22.05
N LEU A 640 2.68 45.46 23.33
CA LEU A 640 1.34 45.10 23.80
C LEU A 640 0.20 46.01 23.28
N PRO A 641 0.37 47.34 23.07
CA PRO A 641 -0.74 48.21 22.65
C PRO A 641 -1.18 47.96 21.19
N TYR A 642 -0.26 47.58 20.31
CA TYR A 642 -0.53 47.40 18.87
C TYR A 642 -1.28 46.09 18.57
N CYS A 643 -1.05 45.03 19.35
CA CYS A 643 -1.83 43.80 19.27
C CYS A 643 -3.28 43.97 19.79
N MET A 644 -3.52 44.91 20.70
CA MET A 644 -4.83 45.10 21.35
C MET A 644 -5.84 45.86 20.47
N LEU A 645 -5.39 46.73 19.56
CA LEU A 645 -6.25 47.47 18.63
C LEU A 645 -6.79 46.61 17.47
N GLY A 646 -6.02 45.62 17.01
CA GLY A 646 -6.53 44.59 16.09
C GLY A 646 -7.57 43.66 16.74
N LEU A 647 -7.46 43.47 18.06
CA LEU A 647 -8.27 42.55 18.86
C LEU A 647 -9.72 43.04 19.06
N TYR A 648 -9.95 44.35 19.23
CA TYR A 648 -11.29 44.91 19.46
C TYR A 648 -12.22 44.75 18.25
N SER A 649 -11.63 44.82 17.04
CA SER A 649 -12.34 44.62 15.77
C SER A 649 -12.72 43.16 15.51
N ILE A 650 -11.98 42.20 16.11
CA ILE A 650 -12.28 40.76 16.03
C ILE A 650 -13.41 40.40 17.01
N LEU A 651 -13.41 40.96 18.22
CA LEU A 651 -14.41 40.67 19.26
C LEU A 651 -15.82 41.17 18.91
N SER A 652 -15.95 42.25 18.13
CA SER A 652 -17.26 42.76 17.66
C SER A 652 -17.94 41.82 16.64
N LEU A 653 -17.17 40.99 15.91
CA LEU A 653 -17.72 40.03 14.94
C LEU A 653 -18.09 38.66 15.54
N TYR A 654 -17.65 38.36 16.77
CA TYR A 654 -17.78 37.04 17.39
C TYR A 654 -19.15 36.78 18.05
N SER A 655 -20.07 37.74 18.08
CA SER A 655 -21.38 37.62 18.72
C SER A 655 -22.50 37.06 17.82
N SER A 656 -22.27 36.81 16.52
CA SER A 656 -23.35 36.57 15.55
C SER A 656 -23.38 35.20 14.84
N LEU A 657 -22.46 34.28 15.09
CA LEU A 657 -22.41 32.99 14.38
C LEU A 657 -22.94 31.82 15.23
N ARG A 658 -24.16 31.35 14.93
CA ARG A 658 -24.74 30.12 15.51
C ARG A 658 -24.09 28.87 14.89
N ILE A 659 -23.79 27.91 15.76
CA ILE A 659 -23.02 26.67 15.50
C ILE A 659 -23.84 25.58 14.76
N GLY A 660 -25.11 25.84 14.43
CA GLY A 660 -26.05 24.82 13.94
C GLY A 660 -25.84 24.31 12.50
N ASP A 661 -25.20 25.08 11.62
CA ASP A 661 -25.39 24.87 10.17
C ASP A 661 -24.17 24.32 9.40
N ILE A 662 -23.11 23.82 10.07
CA ILE A 662 -21.84 23.43 9.41
C ILE A 662 -21.42 21.96 9.68
N PHE A 663 -22.31 21.05 10.09
CA PHE A 663 -21.96 19.62 10.21
C PHE A 663 -23.00 18.72 9.53
N PHE A 664 -22.56 17.96 8.52
CA PHE A 664 -23.33 16.98 7.72
C PHE A 664 -23.02 15.53 8.18
N PRO A 665 -23.76 14.52 7.66
CA PRO A 665 -24.52 13.52 8.44
C PRO A 665 -23.70 12.57 9.34
#